data_AF-A0A9W9RFK7-F1
#
_entry.id   AF-A0A9W9RFK7-F1
#
_cell.length_a   1.000
_cell.length_b   1.000
_cell.length_c   1.000
_cell.angle_alpha   90.00
_cell.angle_beta   90.00
_cell.angle_gamma   90.00
#
_symmetry.space_group_name_H-M   'P 1'
#
loop_
_entity.id
_entity.type
_entity.pdbx_description
1 polymer ?
#
loop_
_entity_poly.entity_id
_entity_poly.type
_entity_poly.pdbx_seq_one_letter_code
_entity_poly.pdbx_strand_id
1 'polypeptide(L)'
;MRLHQLYPDPAKEEATLGHTAKIDIIAVHGLNPRSKKDADHAWDTWRTPKGPKGRLWLRDDLPRTFPESRIFLFEYNSTVVFGKDQGTFVDKANGLLEEIRVERVNTEPRPILLLGYSMGGLLIKQALINAHNNPKYTPIKDATKGLAFFATPHDGGDARLLSRGGLASNIARSLGFQKNGSIFSDLMQEHWKHQLLEYKIVSFWGSKDTTVPRKSSRFNLPGTIESFVQLEGNHSEVCKFGLDDKGRHNLKLVRDYIRELHDAALEEYHPQSEKDQPILRWLTEVDYASQQCYFFNRRQEGTGEWLLGSREFKTWRDNAKQSLFCPGIPGAGKTILTSIVIDHLQTSFRNRNTGIAYIYCSFRPQHEQKTEDHLASLLKQLCKGQSSLPHGVGSLHDTFKRKQTRPSVDELSKNLQSVAFLYSKVFIIVDALDEWQDDQLRDEIKTTISDAVDGMFLLAQPYLKLLKGQATLTAVRSVLKELQRQSPELNMDSKRDVLYKVYNGAMERINQQVPSFQQRAAKALSWITCARRALTTVELLQALAVKPKDIKIDEGSFEKIDKIISVCAGMVTVDEASNIIGLAHYITQEYLERTRNHWLPNAEADIANTCITYLSFSAFENGACRNDDEFDKRLQSHPFYDYAARNWGYHAQAAPALPDCVLNFSRNTRNQMFPTMTELHLTSYFGIEEAVRVLLGIHKPDLKDSCGRTPLSYAAQKGHTAVVTQLLANHVPQPRFIKLFTYDATIDTKDVSNTTPLAYAALNGHTAIIMQLLAKGAAIEIQNDFGRTPLMHAAVRGHQAVLTQLLANGAAIEAKDQWGQTPLIHAARNGQTAVFTELLAKGADAEATDSTGETPLIAAWYRPMDTLTETEFWRIVMGGSDSRLNGASTTFDKLLDKLLLAF
;
A
#
# COMPACT_ATOMS: atom_id res chain seq x y z
N MET A 1 -30.07 10.94 -13.15
CA MET A 1 -29.18 10.09 -13.97
C MET A 1 -29.92 8.78 -14.10
N ARG A 2 -30.14 8.27 -15.31
CA ARG A 2 -30.83 7.00 -15.52
C ARG A 2 -29.97 6.13 -16.43
N LEU A 3 -30.00 4.83 -16.20
CA LEU A 3 -29.46 3.86 -17.14
C LEU A 3 -30.40 3.80 -18.36
N HIS A 4 -29.91 4.15 -19.55
CA HIS A 4 -30.72 4.23 -20.76
C HIS A 4 -30.48 3.01 -21.66
N GLN A 5 -31.51 2.21 -21.92
CA GLN A 5 -31.42 1.12 -22.90
C GLN A 5 -31.41 1.71 -24.32
N LEU A 6 -30.32 1.47 -25.04
CA LEU A 6 -30.13 1.88 -26.43
C LEU A 6 -30.53 0.79 -27.43
N TYR A 7 -30.39 -0.48 -27.05
CA TYR A 7 -30.73 -1.62 -27.90
C TYR A 7 -31.16 -2.83 -27.05
N PRO A 8 -32.20 -3.58 -27.46
CA PRO A 8 -33.21 -3.18 -28.47
C PRO A 8 -33.93 -1.90 -28.02
N ASP A 9 -34.39 -1.09 -28.97
CA ASP A 9 -35.07 0.16 -28.68
C ASP A 9 -36.42 -0.13 -27.99
N PRO A 10 -36.62 0.26 -26.72
CA PRO A 10 -37.83 -0.07 -25.97
C PRO A 10 -39.10 0.55 -26.56
N ALA A 11 -38.98 1.55 -27.45
CA ALA A 11 -40.10 2.19 -28.13
C ALA A 11 -40.51 1.50 -29.46
N LYS A 12 -39.81 0.43 -29.89
CA LYS A 12 -40.06 -0.29 -31.15
C LYS A 12 -40.50 -1.74 -30.92
N GLU A 13 -41.15 -2.34 -31.92
CA GLU A 13 -41.62 -3.75 -31.89
C GLU A 13 -40.49 -4.80 -31.67
N GLU A 14 -39.22 -4.40 -31.80
CA GLU A 14 -38.02 -5.19 -31.47
C GLU A 14 -37.86 -5.47 -29.94
N ALA A 15 -38.73 -4.93 -29.08
CA ALA A 15 -38.68 -5.11 -27.62
C ALA A 15 -38.77 -6.58 -27.14
N THR A 16 -39.37 -7.47 -27.95
CA THR A 16 -39.47 -8.91 -27.67
C THR A 16 -38.11 -9.62 -27.67
N LEU A 17 -37.14 -9.15 -28.47
CA LEU A 17 -35.74 -9.64 -28.44
C LEU A 17 -35.02 -9.31 -27.13
N GLY A 18 -35.45 -8.27 -26.42
CA GLY A 18 -34.86 -7.87 -25.13
C GLY A 18 -35.06 -8.91 -24.02
N HIS A 19 -36.12 -9.73 -24.15
CA HIS A 19 -36.43 -10.82 -23.22
C HIS A 19 -35.61 -12.09 -23.51
N THR A 20 -35.02 -12.22 -24.70
CA THR A 20 -34.17 -13.37 -25.11
C THR A 20 -32.67 -13.04 -25.13
N ALA A 21 -32.28 -11.83 -24.71
CA ALA A 21 -30.91 -11.36 -24.77
C ALA A 21 -30.01 -12.07 -23.75
N LYS A 22 -28.86 -12.56 -24.21
CA LYS A 22 -27.94 -13.42 -23.45
C LYS A 22 -26.91 -12.65 -22.62
N ILE A 23 -26.74 -11.35 -22.84
CA ILE A 23 -25.70 -10.54 -22.18
C ILE A 23 -26.11 -9.07 -22.15
N ASP A 24 -25.69 -8.35 -21.10
CA ASP A 24 -25.85 -6.89 -20.99
C ASP A 24 -24.50 -6.19 -21.23
N ILE A 25 -24.48 -5.21 -22.14
CA ILE A 25 -23.33 -4.35 -22.41
C ILE A 25 -23.67 -2.95 -21.91
N ILE A 26 -22.88 -2.42 -20.98
CA ILE A 26 -23.16 -1.16 -20.32
C ILE A 26 -22.01 -0.19 -20.58
N ALA A 27 -22.28 0.85 -21.35
CA ALA A 27 -21.34 1.93 -21.62
C ALA A 27 -21.49 3.04 -20.57
N VAL A 28 -20.37 3.52 -20.02
CA VAL A 28 -20.33 4.56 -18.99
C VAL A 28 -19.61 5.79 -19.52
N HIS A 29 -20.32 6.93 -19.58
CA HIS A 29 -19.82 8.18 -20.16
C HIS A 29 -20.03 9.40 -19.28
N GLY A 30 -19.02 10.28 -19.21
CA GLY A 30 -19.03 11.49 -18.39
C GLY A 30 -19.23 12.78 -19.21
N LEU A 31 -20.20 13.60 -18.84
CA LEU A 31 -20.62 14.82 -19.53
C LEU A 31 -19.95 16.08 -18.95
N ASN A 32 -19.28 16.88 -19.77
CA ASN A 32 -18.65 18.13 -19.33
C ASN A 32 -19.41 19.39 -19.80
N PRO A 33 -20.45 19.87 -19.10
CA PRO A 33 -21.26 21.00 -19.54
C PRO A 33 -20.52 22.34 -19.68
N ARG A 34 -19.28 22.48 -19.17
CA ARG A 34 -18.52 23.75 -19.25
C ARG A 34 -17.71 23.92 -20.54
N SER A 35 -17.41 22.86 -21.28
CA SER A 35 -16.41 22.92 -22.36
C SER A 35 -16.99 22.99 -23.77
N LYS A 36 -18.29 22.77 -23.96
CA LYS A 36 -18.94 22.65 -25.28
C LYS A 36 -20.43 23.04 -25.23
N LYS A 37 -20.97 23.63 -26.30
CA LYS A 37 -22.43 23.77 -26.49
C LYS A 37 -23.06 22.37 -26.63
N ASP A 38 -24.34 22.16 -26.29
CA ASP A 38 -24.98 20.83 -26.37
C ASP A 38 -24.86 20.16 -27.74
N ALA A 39 -24.87 20.95 -28.83
CA ALA A 39 -24.64 20.47 -30.20
C ALA A 39 -23.19 20.00 -30.47
N ASP A 40 -22.23 20.42 -29.65
CA ASP A 40 -20.82 20.00 -29.70
C ASP A 40 -20.54 18.80 -28.77
N HIS A 41 -21.35 18.62 -27.73
CA HIS A 41 -21.46 17.36 -26.96
C HIS A 41 -22.08 16.23 -27.78
N ALA A 42 -22.80 16.59 -28.84
CA ALA A 42 -23.36 15.66 -29.81
C ALA A 42 -22.30 14.84 -30.59
N TRP A 43 -21.01 15.11 -30.40
CA TRP A 43 -19.94 14.40 -31.11
C TRP A 43 -19.20 13.36 -30.24
N ASP A 44 -19.86 12.89 -29.17
CA ASP A 44 -19.39 11.82 -28.29
C ASP A 44 -20.00 10.46 -28.68
N THR A 45 -19.21 9.39 -28.47
CA THR A 45 -19.36 8.04 -29.04
C THR A 45 -20.71 7.36 -28.86
N TRP A 46 -21.51 7.82 -27.90
CA TRP A 46 -22.74 7.17 -27.46
C TRP A 46 -24.02 7.98 -27.71
N ARG A 47 -23.94 9.26 -28.14
CA ARG A 47 -25.11 10.17 -28.22
C ARG A 47 -25.57 10.51 -29.63
N THR A 48 -24.67 10.66 -30.60
CA THR A 48 -24.94 11.32 -31.90
C THR A 48 -25.57 10.43 -32.99
N PRO A 49 -26.74 10.67 -33.65
CA PRO A 49 -26.93 10.08 -34.99
C PRO A 49 -25.88 10.65 -35.97
N LYS A 50 -25.60 9.92 -37.06
CA LYS A 50 -24.57 10.28 -38.06
C LYS A 50 -24.61 11.77 -38.41
N GLY A 51 -23.64 12.54 -37.89
CA GLY A 51 -23.39 13.88 -38.39
C GLY A 51 -22.92 13.86 -39.85
N PRO A 52 -22.90 15.01 -40.55
CA PRO A 52 -22.62 15.12 -42.00
C PRO A 52 -21.27 14.54 -42.48
N LYS A 53 -20.37 14.15 -41.56
CA LYS A 53 -19.06 13.54 -41.85
C LYS A 53 -19.04 11.99 -41.76
N GLY A 54 -20.17 11.33 -41.51
CA GLY A 54 -20.29 9.87 -41.66
C GLY A 54 -19.41 9.00 -40.76
N ARG A 55 -19.03 9.46 -39.56
CA ARG A 55 -18.21 8.66 -38.62
C ARG A 55 -18.94 7.38 -38.18
N LEU A 56 -18.18 6.28 -38.04
CA LEU A 56 -18.65 4.99 -37.52
C LEU A 56 -18.58 5.02 -35.99
N TRP A 57 -19.64 4.60 -35.32
CA TRP A 57 -19.77 4.67 -33.85
C TRP A 57 -20.07 3.30 -33.27
N LEU A 58 -19.52 3.00 -32.08
CA LEU A 58 -19.82 1.76 -31.35
C LEU A 58 -21.32 1.60 -31.09
N ARG A 59 -22.04 2.71 -30.84
CA ARG A 59 -23.50 2.68 -30.68
C ARG A 59 -24.23 2.03 -31.85
N ASP A 60 -23.81 2.30 -33.08
CA ASP A 60 -24.49 1.81 -34.29
C ASP A 60 -23.91 0.45 -34.75
N ASP A 61 -22.67 0.15 -34.34
CA ASP A 61 -21.92 -1.05 -34.74
C ASP A 61 -22.16 -2.25 -33.81
N LEU A 62 -22.26 -2.01 -32.50
CA LEU A 62 -22.47 -3.06 -31.50
C LEU A 62 -23.78 -3.83 -31.72
N PRO A 63 -24.95 -3.19 -31.97
CA PRO A 63 -26.19 -3.93 -32.26
C PRO A 63 -26.09 -4.86 -33.48
N ARG A 64 -25.30 -4.47 -34.50
CA ARG A 64 -25.10 -5.27 -35.70
C ARG A 64 -24.14 -6.43 -35.47
N THR A 65 -23.18 -6.24 -34.56
CA THR A 65 -22.15 -7.22 -34.25
C THR A 65 -22.62 -8.21 -33.19
N PHE A 66 -23.45 -7.76 -32.24
CA PHE A 66 -23.94 -8.50 -31.08
C PHE A 66 -25.47 -8.35 -30.96
N PRO A 67 -26.25 -8.95 -31.89
CA PRO A 67 -27.71 -8.81 -31.90
C PRO A 67 -28.39 -9.47 -30.70
N GLU A 68 -27.70 -10.39 -30.00
CA GLU A 68 -28.20 -11.09 -28.82
C GLU A 68 -27.90 -10.36 -27.48
N SER A 69 -27.41 -9.12 -27.53
CA SER A 69 -27.08 -8.31 -26.36
C SER A 69 -28.10 -7.21 -26.10
N ARG A 70 -28.32 -6.84 -24.84
CA ARG A 70 -28.90 -5.52 -24.51
C ARG A 70 -27.77 -4.52 -24.32
N ILE A 71 -27.93 -3.33 -24.88
CA ILE A 71 -26.91 -2.28 -24.79
C ILE A 71 -27.50 -1.11 -24.02
N PHE A 72 -26.83 -0.71 -22.95
CA PHE A 72 -27.19 0.40 -22.10
C PHE A 72 -26.13 1.49 -22.11
N LEU A 73 -26.57 2.72 -21.86
CA LEU A 73 -25.74 3.88 -21.66
C LEU A 73 -26.04 4.50 -20.29
N PHE A 74 -25.02 4.61 -19.46
CA PHE A 74 -25.06 5.33 -18.20
C PHE A 74 -24.30 6.66 -18.34
N GLU A 75 -24.98 7.73 -17.97
CA GLU A 75 -24.47 9.09 -18.15
C GLU A 75 -24.45 9.85 -16.84
N TYR A 76 -23.33 10.50 -16.58
CA TYR A 76 -23.15 11.31 -15.38
C TYR A 76 -22.50 12.65 -15.72
N ASN A 77 -22.72 13.64 -14.87
CA ASN A 77 -22.08 14.94 -15.00
C ASN A 77 -20.61 14.83 -14.56
N SER A 78 -19.67 14.89 -15.50
CA SER A 78 -18.22 14.87 -15.20
C SER A 78 -17.69 16.21 -14.71
N THR A 79 -18.49 17.30 -14.74
CA THR A 79 -18.16 18.56 -14.03
C THR A 79 -18.43 18.54 -12.54
N VAL A 80 -19.00 17.46 -12.00
CA VAL A 80 -19.02 17.20 -10.54
C VAL A 80 -17.61 17.25 -9.95
N VAL A 81 -16.59 16.91 -10.75
CA VAL A 81 -15.17 17.05 -10.42
C VAL A 81 -14.70 18.52 -10.31
N PHE A 82 -15.50 19.47 -10.78
CA PHE A 82 -15.16 20.88 -10.98
C PHE A 82 -16.20 21.89 -10.43
N GLY A 83 -17.32 21.46 -9.85
CA GLY A 83 -18.51 22.31 -9.63
C GLY A 83 -19.30 22.04 -8.35
N LYS A 84 -20.21 22.97 -8.02
CA LYS A 84 -21.09 23.04 -6.83
C LYS A 84 -22.20 21.96 -6.79
N ASP A 85 -22.03 20.85 -7.48
CA ASP A 85 -23.00 19.75 -7.52
C ASP A 85 -22.83 18.92 -6.23
N GLN A 86 -23.91 18.67 -5.47
CA GLN A 86 -23.85 18.15 -4.09
C GLN A 86 -23.41 16.68 -3.97
N GLY A 87 -23.34 15.91 -5.07
CA GLY A 87 -22.98 14.49 -5.04
C GLY A 87 -21.50 14.23 -5.33
N THR A 88 -20.83 13.38 -4.55
CA THR A 88 -19.44 12.98 -4.74
C THR A 88 -19.25 12.02 -5.93
N PHE A 89 -18.01 11.84 -6.40
CA PHE A 89 -17.68 10.84 -7.42
C PHE A 89 -18.06 9.40 -6.98
N VAL A 90 -17.97 9.12 -5.68
CA VAL A 90 -18.40 7.85 -5.06
C VAL A 90 -19.92 7.68 -5.14
N ASP A 91 -20.69 8.75 -4.93
CA ASP A 91 -22.15 8.71 -5.06
C ASP A 91 -22.59 8.43 -6.49
N LYS A 92 -21.85 8.92 -7.49
CA LYS A 92 -22.12 8.59 -8.91
C LYS A 92 -21.80 7.13 -9.22
N ALA A 93 -20.76 6.56 -8.61
CA ALA A 93 -20.43 5.14 -8.75
C ALA A 93 -21.49 4.24 -8.08
N ASN A 94 -21.97 4.62 -6.89
CA ASN A 94 -23.12 3.96 -6.25
C ASN A 94 -24.40 4.10 -7.08
N GLY A 95 -24.63 5.27 -7.68
CA GLY A 95 -25.75 5.49 -8.59
C GLY A 95 -25.72 4.56 -9.81
N LEU A 96 -24.54 4.33 -10.41
CA LEU A 96 -24.39 3.33 -11.47
C LEU A 96 -24.83 1.94 -11.00
N LEU A 97 -24.36 1.49 -9.83
CA LEU A 97 -24.71 0.17 -9.30
C LEU A 97 -26.21 0.05 -8.98
N GLU A 98 -26.82 1.09 -8.39
CA GLU A 98 -28.25 1.07 -8.09
C GLU A 98 -29.12 1.01 -9.34
N GLU A 99 -28.79 1.77 -10.38
CA GLU A 99 -29.53 1.73 -11.63
C GLU A 99 -29.40 0.36 -12.32
N ILE A 100 -28.21 -0.24 -12.32
CA ILE A 100 -28.02 -1.62 -12.81
C ILE A 100 -28.83 -2.61 -11.97
N ARG A 101 -28.82 -2.45 -10.64
CA ARG A 101 -29.56 -3.33 -9.72
C ARG A 101 -31.05 -3.27 -10.03
N VAL A 102 -31.63 -2.07 -10.08
CA VAL A 102 -33.06 -1.83 -10.33
C VAL A 102 -33.49 -2.42 -11.66
N GLU A 103 -32.71 -2.22 -12.72
CA GLU A 103 -32.98 -2.77 -14.05
C GLU A 103 -32.96 -4.31 -14.08
N ARG A 104 -32.24 -4.94 -13.15
CA ARG A 104 -32.03 -6.39 -13.13
C ARG A 104 -32.82 -7.16 -12.07
N VAL A 105 -33.59 -6.50 -11.19
CA VAL A 105 -34.34 -7.15 -10.10
C VAL A 105 -35.31 -8.24 -10.62
N ASN A 106 -35.91 -8.04 -11.80
CA ASN A 106 -36.95 -8.94 -12.35
C ASN A 106 -36.55 -9.57 -13.69
N THR A 107 -35.26 -9.71 -13.97
CA THR A 107 -34.76 -10.26 -15.24
C THR A 107 -33.97 -11.53 -15.02
N GLU A 108 -33.96 -12.43 -16.01
CA GLU A 108 -33.07 -13.60 -15.97
C GLU A 108 -31.60 -13.16 -15.81
N PRO A 109 -30.83 -13.88 -14.95
CA PRO A 109 -29.43 -13.59 -14.75
C PRO A 109 -28.68 -13.75 -16.08
N ARG A 110 -27.76 -12.83 -16.34
CA ARG A 110 -26.98 -12.80 -17.58
C ARG A 110 -25.66 -12.06 -17.37
N PRO A 111 -24.58 -12.41 -18.09
CA PRO A 111 -23.30 -11.73 -17.95
C PRO A 111 -23.40 -10.22 -18.25
N ILE A 112 -22.47 -9.44 -17.69
CA ILE A 112 -22.32 -7.99 -17.87
C ILE A 112 -20.95 -7.69 -18.46
N LEU A 113 -20.92 -6.86 -19.50
CA LEU A 113 -19.71 -6.18 -20.00
C LEU A 113 -19.79 -4.70 -19.69
N LEU A 114 -18.76 -4.13 -19.06
CA LEU A 114 -18.68 -2.69 -18.78
C LEU A 114 -17.66 -2.01 -19.70
N LEU A 115 -18.10 -0.95 -20.39
CA LEU A 115 -17.27 -0.19 -21.33
C LEU A 115 -17.09 1.24 -20.80
N GLY A 116 -15.87 1.64 -20.48
CA GLY A 116 -15.55 2.95 -19.90
C GLY A 116 -14.60 3.76 -20.75
N TYR A 117 -14.96 5.02 -21.04
CA TYR A 117 -14.06 5.98 -21.68
C TYR A 117 -13.55 7.01 -20.67
N SER A 118 -12.24 7.20 -20.59
CA SER A 118 -11.60 8.22 -19.75
C SER A 118 -12.14 8.19 -18.30
N MET A 119 -12.71 9.28 -17.79
CA MET A 119 -13.33 9.34 -16.46
C MET A 119 -14.45 8.30 -16.24
N GLY A 120 -15.15 7.85 -17.30
CA GLY A 120 -16.14 6.77 -17.20
C GLY A 120 -15.51 5.42 -16.80
N GLY A 121 -14.28 5.15 -17.24
CA GLY A 121 -13.51 3.98 -16.80
C GLY A 121 -13.12 4.06 -15.32
N LEU A 122 -12.76 5.25 -14.83
CA LEU A 122 -12.53 5.47 -13.40
C LEU A 122 -13.81 5.29 -12.56
N LEU A 123 -14.97 5.67 -13.11
CA LEU A 123 -16.24 5.50 -12.43
C LEU A 123 -16.62 4.01 -12.32
N ILE A 124 -16.42 3.23 -13.40
CA ILE A 124 -16.59 1.76 -13.38
C ILE A 124 -15.68 1.15 -12.31
N LYS A 125 -14.42 1.56 -12.27
CA LYS A 125 -13.46 1.09 -11.29
C LYS A 125 -13.91 1.37 -9.85
N GLN A 126 -14.36 2.60 -9.56
CA GLN A 126 -14.92 2.93 -8.25
C GLN A 126 -16.19 2.11 -7.94
N ALA A 127 -17.07 1.90 -8.92
CA ALA A 127 -18.28 1.12 -8.75
C ALA A 127 -17.96 -0.35 -8.42
N LEU A 128 -16.99 -0.95 -9.09
CA LEU A 128 -16.55 -2.30 -8.77
C LEU A 128 -15.95 -2.39 -7.37
N ILE A 129 -15.11 -1.43 -6.96
CA ILE A 129 -14.60 -1.39 -5.57
C ILE A 129 -15.75 -1.36 -4.56
N ASN A 130 -16.75 -0.50 -4.80
CA ASN A 130 -17.93 -0.42 -3.95
C ASN A 130 -18.73 -1.74 -3.95
N ALA A 131 -18.82 -2.43 -5.09
CA ALA A 131 -19.51 -3.69 -5.20
C ALA A 131 -18.79 -4.86 -4.50
N HIS A 132 -17.45 -4.88 -4.49
CA HIS A 132 -16.67 -5.88 -3.74
C HIS A 132 -16.79 -5.68 -2.23
N ASN A 133 -16.96 -4.44 -1.78
CA ASN A 133 -17.03 -4.10 -0.36
C ASN A 133 -18.48 -4.06 0.19
N ASN A 134 -19.49 -4.26 -0.66
CA ASN A 134 -20.89 -4.19 -0.27
C ASN A 134 -21.69 -5.40 -0.80
N PRO A 135 -22.15 -6.31 0.08
CA PRO A 135 -22.94 -7.49 -0.31
C PRO A 135 -24.18 -7.17 -1.13
N LYS A 136 -24.75 -5.95 -1.00
CA LYS A 136 -25.90 -5.47 -1.78
C LYS A 136 -25.69 -5.59 -3.29
N TYR A 137 -24.46 -5.41 -3.76
CA TYR A 137 -24.12 -5.40 -5.18
C TYR A 137 -23.39 -6.68 -5.64
N THR A 138 -23.31 -7.71 -4.79
CA THR A 138 -22.72 -9.01 -5.16
C THR A 138 -23.31 -9.59 -6.45
N PRO A 139 -24.63 -9.52 -6.74
CA PRO A 139 -25.17 -10.01 -8.02
C PRO A 139 -24.61 -9.28 -9.25
N ILE A 140 -24.26 -7.99 -9.11
CA ILE A 140 -23.69 -7.19 -10.20
C ILE A 140 -22.21 -7.53 -10.36
N LYS A 141 -21.50 -7.68 -9.24
CA LYS A 141 -20.11 -8.13 -9.17
C LYS A 141 -19.96 -9.47 -9.88
N ASP A 142 -20.71 -10.48 -9.45
CA ASP A 142 -20.61 -11.87 -9.93
C ASP A 142 -21.06 -12.01 -11.39
N ALA A 143 -22.02 -11.19 -11.84
CA ALA A 143 -22.46 -11.15 -13.22
C ALA A 143 -21.49 -10.40 -14.16
N THR A 144 -20.61 -9.54 -13.65
CA THR A 144 -19.63 -8.84 -14.49
C THR A 144 -18.54 -9.80 -14.93
N LYS A 145 -18.31 -9.91 -16.25
CA LYS A 145 -17.35 -10.86 -16.84
C LYS A 145 -16.26 -10.20 -17.67
N GLY A 146 -16.53 -9.03 -18.23
CA GLY A 146 -15.57 -8.33 -19.05
C GLY A 146 -15.59 -6.81 -18.88
N LEU A 147 -14.42 -6.20 -18.96
CA LEU A 147 -14.22 -4.77 -18.84
C LEU A 147 -13.44 -4.27 -20.06
N ALA A 148 -13.89 -3.18 -20.69
CA ALA A 148 -13.10 -2.48 -21.70
C ALA A 148 -12.88 -1.03 -21.29
N PHE A 149 -11.62 -0.63 -21.23
CA PHE A 149 -11.20 0.72 -20.88
C PHE A 149 -10.61 1.41 -22.10
N PHE A 150 -11.07 2.63 -22.37
CA PHE A 150 -10.57 3.46 -23.45
C PHE A 150 -9.89 4.70 -22.89
N ALA A 151 -8.60 4.87 -23.14
CA ALA A 151 -7.80 6.01 -22.69
C ALA A 151 -8.05 6.36 -21.22
N THR A 152 -8.13 5.34 -20.36
CA THR A 152 -8.41 5.51 -18.92
C THR A 152 -7.09 5.52 -18.15
N PRO A 153 -6.83 6.50 -17.27
CA PRO A 153 -5.64 6.47 -16.43
C PRO A 153 -5.82 5.47 -15.30
N HIS A 154 -4.84 4.60 -15.10
CA HIS A 154 -4.82 3.54 -14.09
C HIS A 154 -3.66 3.70 -13.11
N ASP A 155 -2.58 4.37 -13.50
CA ASP A 155 -1.42 4.67 -12.65
C ASP A 155 -1.50 6.11 -12.10
N GLY A 156 -1.52 6.23 -10.76
CA GLY A 156 -1.63 7.50 -10.04
C GLY A 156 -0.42 7.84 -9.16
N GLY A 157 0.65 7.02 -9.20
CA GLY A 157 1.85 7.20 -8.38
C GLY A 157 2.86 8.22 -8.91
N ASP A 158 2.87 8.46 -10.24
CA ASP A 158 3.77 9.40 -10.88
C ASP A 158 3.00 10.58 -11.49
N ALA A 159 3.04 11.73 -10.80
CA ALA A 159 2.41 12.98 -11.25
C ALA A 159 2.95 13.46 -12.62
N ARG A 160 4.13 12.99 -13.05
CA ARG A 160 4.73 13.31 -14.36
C ARG A 160 4.08 12.53 -15.50
N LEU A 161 3.42 11.39 -15.22
CA LEU A 161 2.71 10.56 -16.19
C LEU A 161 1.26 11.02 -16.44
N LEU A 162 0.79 12.08 -15.78
CA LEU A 162 -0.48 12.74 -16.09
C LEU A 162 -0.18 14.13 -16.65
N SER A 163 0.13 14.20 -17.95
CA SER A 163 0.42 15.49 -18.59
C SER A 163 -0.90 16.23 -18.85
N ARG A 164 -1.12 17.28 -18.04
CA ARG A 164 -2.36 18.07 -17.83
C ARG A 164 -3.35 17.46 -16.84
N GLY A 165 -3.18 17.79 -15.56
CA GLY A 165 -4.07 17.31 -14.52
C GLY A 165 -4.17 18.16 -13.26
N GLY A 166 -4.33 19.50 -13.37
CA GLY A 166 -5.05 20.23 -12.33
C GLY A 166 -6.37 19.53 -11.97
N LEU A 167 -6.99 18.85 -12.94
CA LEU A 167 -8.08 17.88 -12.82
C LEU A 167 -7.83 16.79 -11.76
N ALA A 168 -6.80 15.93 -11.89
CA ALA A 168 -6.50 14.84 -10.94
C ALA A 168 -6.25 15.34 -9.50
N SER A 169 -5.49 16.44 -9.38
CA SER A 169 -5.23 17.10 -8.10
C SER A 169 -6.50 17.74 -7.50
N ASN A 170 -7.41 18.23 -8.33
CA ASN A 170 -8.70 18.79 -7.90
C ASN A 170 -9.71 17.69 -7.53
N ILE A 171 -9.71 16.52 -8.21
CA ILE A 171 -10.52 15.36 -7.80
C ILE A 171 -10.10 14.93 -6.40
N ALA A 172 -8.79 14.79 -6.18
CA ALA A 172 -8.24 14.41 -4.89
C ALA A 172 -8.60 15.43 -3.79
N ARG A 173 -8.60 16.73 -4.10
CA ARG A 173 -9.00 17.79 -3.16
C ARG A 173 -10.51 17.81 -2.88
N SER A 174 -11.34 17.54 -3.90
CA SER A 174 -12.81 17.51 -3.79
C SER A 174 -13.34 16.28 -3.04
N LEU A 175 -12.58 15.18 -3.02
CA LEU A 175 -12.87 13.96 -2.25
C LEU A 175 -12.33 14.04 -0.80
N GLY A 176 -11.84 15.21 -0.36
CA GLY A 176 -11.40 15.43 1.01
C GLY A 176 -9.97 14.96 1.33
N PHE A 177 -9.10 14.73 0.35
CA PHE A 177 -7.75 14.21 0.58
C PHE A 177 -6.72 15.33 0.83
N GLN A 178 -6.03 15.26 1.97
CA GLN A 178 -4.94 16.18 2.33
C GLN A 178 -3.59 15.76 1.73
N LYS A 179 -2.70 16.75 1.59
CA LYS A 179 -1.44 16.74 0.84
C LYS A 179 -0.34 15.76 1.32
N ASN A 180 -0.59 14.93 2.35
CA ASN A 180 0.44 14.09 2.99
C ASN A 180 0.21 12.57 2.89
N GLY A 181 -0.71 12.13 2.05
CA GLY A 181 -0.94 10.72 1.70
C GLY A 181 -2.24 10.64 0.90
N SER A 182 -2.19 10.17 -0.33
CA SER A 182 -3.38 10.23 -1.20
C SER A 182 -4.15 8.91 -1.19
N ILE A 183 -5.38 8.90 -0.67
CA ILE A 183 -6.34 7.84 -1.02
C ILE A 183 -6.60 7.81 -2.55
N PHE A 184 -6.30 8.91 -3.26
CA PHE A 184 -6.25 8.91 -4.73
C PHE A 184 -5.10 8.06 -5.30
N SER A 185 -3.97 7.93 -4.59
CA SER A 185 -3.00 6.88 -4.86
C SER A 185 -3.54 5.52 -4.44
N ASP A 186 -4.31 5.36 -3.35
CA ASP A 186 -4.89 4.04 -3.01
C ASP A 186 -5.91 3.54 -4.03
N LEU A 187 -6.74 4.43 -4.59
CA LEU A 187 -7.63 4.12 -5.70
C LEU A 187 -6.85 3.70 -6.94
N MET A 188 -5.63 4.24 -7.13
CA MET A 188 -4.78 4.04 -8.31
C MET A 188 -3.56 3.14 -8.03
N GLN A 189 -3.43 2.57 -6.83
CA GLN A 189 -2.35 1.68 -6.38
C GLN A 189 -2.89 0.26 -6.23
N GLU A 190 -1.94 -0.66 -6.04
CA GLU A 190 -2.05 -2.09 -6.34
C GLU A 190 -3.03 -2.90 -5.48
N HIS A 191 -3.60 -2.33 -4.43
CA HIS A 191 -4.40 -3.06 -3.43
C HIS A 191 -5.69 -3.66 -3.98
N TRP A 192 -6.29 -3.15 -5.04
CA TRP A 192 -7.51 -3.70 -5.67
C TRP A 192 -7.24 -4.49 -6.95
N LYS A 193 -5.98 -4.57 -7.42
CA LYS A 193 -5.62 -5.34 -8.63
C LYS A 193 -6.03 -6.81 -8.50
N HIS A 194 -6.03 -7.35 -7.27
CA HIS A 194 -6.46 -8.72 -7.04
C HIS A 194 -7.96 -8.92 -7.34
N GLN A 195 -8.80 -7.92 -7.07
CA GLN A 195 -10.23 -7.97 -7.38
C GLN A 195 -10.48 -7.93 -8.89
N LEU A 196 -9.57 -7.32 -9.66
CA LEU A 196 -9.68 -7.26 -11.11
C LEU A 196 -9.43 -8.58 -11.83
N LEU A 197 -8.77 -9.53 -11.18
CA LEU A 197 -8.41 -10.81 -11.79
C LEU A 197 -9.62 -11.69 -12.10
N GLU A 198 -10.75 -11.39 -11.45
CA GLU A 198 -12.03 -12.04 -11.71
C GLU A 198 -12.66 -11.61 -13.04
N TYR A 199 -12.09 -10.60 -13.73
CA TYR A 199 -12.63 -10.06 -14.98
C TYR A 199 -11.63 -10.16 -16.13
N LYS A 200 -12.13 -10.43 -17.34
CA LYS A 200 -11.34 -10.28 -18.56
C LYS A 200 -11.31 -8.82 -18.97
N ILE A 201 -10.13 -8.26 -19.20
CA ILE A 201 -9.92 -6.81 -19.36
C ILE A 201 -9.29 -6.51 -20.72
N VAL A 202 -9.79 -5.48 -21.39
CA VAL A 202 -9.15 -4.89 -22.58
C VAL A 202 -8.90 -3.41 -22.34
N SER A 203 -7.64 -3.00 -22.45
CA SER A 203 -7.20 -1.62 -22.24
C SER A 203 -6.73 -1.02 -23.57
N PHE A 204 -7.51 -0.10 -24.13
CA PHE A 204 -7.20 0.62 -25.37
C PHE A 204 -6.50 1.95 -25.08
N TRP A 205 -5.40 2.22 -25.79
CA TRP A 205 -4.65 3.48 -25.66
C TRP A 205 -4.29 4.08 -27.01
N GLY A 206 -4.17 5.41 -27.08
CA GLY A 206 -3.86 6.13 -28.31
C GLY A 206 -2.35 6.33 -28.52
N SER A 207 -1.84 5.98 -29.70
CA SER A 207 -0.42 6.13 -30.05
C SER A 207 0.12 7.57 -29.98
N LYS A 208 -0.77 8.55 -30.10
CA LYS A 208 -0.49 9.99 -30.02
C LYS A 208 -1.14 10.63 -28.79
N ASP A 209 -1.59 9.82 -27.84
CA ASP A 209 -2.21 10.30 -26.60
C ASP A 209 -1.13 10.82 -25.64
N THR A 210 -1.13 12.14 -25.44
CA THR A 210 -0.26 12.83 -24.48
C THR A 210 -0.97 13.09 -23.14
N THR A 211 -2.29 12.88 -23.08
CA THR A 211 -3.11 13.11 -21.87
C THR A 211 -3.07 11.90 -20.95
N VAL A 212 -3.23 10.70 -21.51
CA VAL A 212 -3.07 9.42 -20.80
C VAL A 212 -1.98 8.63 -21.53
N PRO A 213 -0.72 8.72 -21.07
CA PRO A 213 0.39 8.03 -21.72
C PRO A 213 0.29 6.52 -21.54
N ARG A 214 0.94 5.78 -22.45
CA ARG A 214 0.97 4.30 -22.50
C ARG A 214 1.16 3.61 -21.14
N LYS A 215 2.01 4.17 -20.27
CA LYS A 215 2.27 3.61 -18.93
C LYS A 215 1.08 3.75 -17.98
N SER A 216 0.32 4.84 -18.10
CA SER A 216 -0.87 5.09 -17.27
C SER A 216 -2.11 4.37 -17.82
N SER A 217 -2.17 4.03 -19.10
CA SER A 217 -3.32 3.36 -19.71
C SER A 217 -3.40 1.85 -19.51
N ARG A 218 -2.56 1.25 -18.66
CA ARG A 218 -2.53 -0.20 -18.41
C ARG A 218 -2.50 -0.53 -16.92
N PHE A 219 -3.07 -1.66 -16.53
CA PHE A 219 -3.04 -2.15 -15.14
C PHE A 219 -1.78 -2.95 -14.80
N ASN A 220 -1.03 -3.40 -15.81
CA ASN A 220 0.08 -4.34 -15.68
C ASN A 220 -0.37 -5.69 -15.11
N LEU A 221 -1.53 -6.18 -15.55
CA LEU A 221 -2.02 -7.53 -15.23
C LEU A 221 -1.45 -8.56 -16.21
N PRO A 222 -1.49 -9.87 -15.89
CA PRO A 222 -1.05 -10.92 -16.80
C PRO A 222 -1.76 -10.81 -18.16
N GLY A 223 -1.06 -11.09 -19.26
CA GLY A 223 -1.61 -10.97 -20.62
C GLY A 223 -2.78 -11.92 -20.93
N THR A 224 -3.04 -12.88 -20.05
CA THR A 224 -4.23 -13.74 -20.08
C THR A 224 -5.49 -13.04 -19.54
N ILE A 225 -5.30 -11.99 -18.74
CA ILE A 225 -6.35 -11.23 -18.04
C ILE A 225 -6.51 -9.86 -18.69
N GLU A 226 -5.42 -9.11 -18.91
CA GLU A 226 -5.44 -7.79 -19.57
C GLU A 226 -4.85 -7.85 -20.98
N SER A 227 -5.67 -7.60 -21.99
CA SER A 227 -5.23 -7.32 -23.35
C SER A 227 -4.97 -5.83 -23.53
N PHE A 228 -3.73 -5.47 -23.87
CA PHE A 228 -3.32 -4.07 -24.01
C PHE A 228 -3.16 -3.68 -25.49
N VAL A 229 -4.08 -2.85 -25.98
CA VAL A 229 -4.27 -2.62 -27.43
C VAL A 229 -3.97 -1.18 -27.80
N GLN A 230 -3.05 -1.00 -28.75
CA GLN A 230 -2.71 0.32 -29.29
C GLN A 230 -3.67 0.68 -30.44
N LEU A 231 -4.26 1.86 -30.35
CA LEU A 231 -5.04 2.49 -31.42
C LEU A 231 -4.27 3.68 -31.97
N GLU A 232 -4.39 3.94 -33.27
CA GLU A 232 -3.80 5.14 -33.84
C GLU A 232 -4.68 6.35 -33.51
N GLY A 233 -4.21 7.29 -32.69
CA GLY A 233 -5.00 8.46 -32.35
C GLY A 233 -4.53 9.18 -31.09
N ASN A 234 -5.02 10.40 -30.88
CA ASN A 234 -4.89 11.13 -29.62
C ASN A 234 -6.05 10.77 -28.65
N HIS A 235 -6.01 11.28 -27.42
CA HIS A 235 -7.00 11.02 -26.37
C HIS A 235 -8.47 11.11 -26.83
N SER A 236 -8.78 12.08 -27.70
CA SER A 236 -10.14 12.33 -28.17
C SER A 236 -10.57 11.46 -29.36
N GLU A 237 -9.63 10.73 -29.97
CA GLU A 237 -9.82 9.88 -31.15
C GLU A 237 -9.91 8.39 -30.82
N VAL A 238 -9.48 7.94 -29.64
CA VAL A 238 -9.46 6.52 -29.22
C VAL A 238 -10.85 5.87 -29.29
N CYS A 239 -11.92 6.65 -29.14
CA CYS A 239 -13.31 6.19 -29.27
C CYS A 239 -14.05 6.77 -30.50
N LYS A 240 -13.32 7.34 -31.48
CA LYS A 240 -13.92 7.97 -32.68
C LYS A 240 -13.35 7.35 -33.94
N PHE A 241 -14.20 6.67 -34.71
CA PHE A 241 -13.77 5.93 -35.89
C PHE A 241 -14.19 6.66 -37.17
N GLY A 242 -13.20 7.18 -37.90
CA GLY A 242 -13.40 7.80 -39.20
C GLY A 242 -13.69 6.80 -40.32
N LEU A 243 -14.09 7.33 -41.48
CA LEU A 243 -14.17 6.57 -42.75
C LEU A 243 -12.82 6.56 -43.48
N ASP A 244 -11.74 7.00 -42.85
CA ASP A 244 -10.38 6.83 -43.34
C ASP A 244 -9.86 5.41 -43.00
N ASP A 245 -8.77 4.99 -43.65
CA ASP A 245 -8.18 3.65 -43.41
C ASP A 245 -7.81 3.44 -41.95
N LYS A 246 -7.26 4.49 -41.32
CA LYS A 246 -6.95 4.55 -39.89
C LYS A 246 -8.18 4.30 -39.02
N GLY A 247 -9.27 5.03 -39.25
CA GLY A 247 -10.52 4.90 -38.50
C GLY A 247 -11.16 3.51 -38.66
N ARG A 248 -11.15 2.97 -39.89
CA ARG A 248 -11.61 1.59 -40.16
C ARG A 248 -10.77 0.54 -39.45
N HIS A 249 -9.45 0.72 -39.43
CA HIS A 249 -8.53 -0.20 -38.77
C HIS A 249 -8.73 -0.21 -37.25
N ASN A 250 -8.79 0.98 -36.62
CA ASN A 250 -9.08 1.10 -35.19
C ASN A 250 -10.42 0.48 -34.82
N LEU A 251 -11.48 0.72 -35.62
CA LEU A 251 -12.80 0.13 -35.36
C LEU A 251 -12.76 -1.39 -35.43
N LYS A 252 -12.05 -1.94 -36.42
CA LYS A 252 -11.89 -3.40 -36.56
C LYS A 252 -11.22 -3.98 -35.32
N LEU A 253 -10.11 -3.39 -34.86
CA LEU A 253 -9.43 -3.84 -33.65
C LEU A 253 -10.35 -3.81 -32.42
N VAL A 254 -11.03 -2.69 -32.18
CA VAL A 254 -11.95 -2.56 -31.04
C VAL A 254 -13.06 -3.61 -31.12
N ARG A 255 -13.63 -3.83 -32.30
CA ARG A 255 -14.69 -4.82 -32.52
C ARG A 255 -14.20 -6.24 -32.22
N ASP A 256 -13.01 -6.60 -32.68
CA ASP A 256 -12.48 -7.96 -32.53
C ASP A 256 -12.20 -8.28 -31.05
N TYR A 257 -11.64 -7.33 -30.29
CA TYR A 257 -11.42 -7.51 -28.84
C TYR A 257 -12.71 -7.47 -28.01
N ILE A 258 -13.70 -6.64 -28.36
CA ILE A 258 -15.00 -6.68 -27.69
C ILE A 258 -15.71 -8.02 -27.97
N ARG A 259 -15.57 -8.57 -29.18
CA ARG A 259 -16.08 -9.91 -29.50
C ARG A 259 -15.41 -10.98 -28.64
N GLU A 260 -14.11 -10.90 -28.44
CA GLU A 260 -13.39 -11.82 -27.57
C GLU A 260 -13.85 -11.74 -26.10
N LEU A 261 -14.19 -10.55 -25.60
CA LEU A 261 -14.79 -10.38 -24.27
C LEU A 261 -16.20 -10.97 -24.21
N HIS A 262 -17.01 -10.70 -25.24
CA HIS A 262 -18.37 -11.19 -25.36
C HIS A 262 -18.44 -12.72 -25.39
N ASP A 263 -17.65 -13.35 -26.25
CA ASP A 263 -17.67 -14.80 -26.43
C ASP A 263 -17.15 -15.50 -25.16
N ALA A 264 -16.07 -14.98 -24.56
CA ALA A 264 -15.56 -15.50 -23.29
C ALA A 264 -16.60 -15.39 -22.15
N ALA A 265 -17.33 -14.27 -22.08
CA ALA A 265 -18.37 -14.08 -21.06
C ALA A 265 -19.53 -15.08 -21.22
N LEU A 266 -19.88 -15.45 -22.45
CA LEU A 266 -20.89 -16.47 -22.74
C LEU A 266 -20.38 -17.90 -22.46
N GLU A 267 -19.11 -18.18 -22.72
CA GLU A 267 -18.49 -19.48 -22.43
C GLU A 267 -18.35 -19.75 -20.91
N GLU A 268 -18.05 -18.72 -20.13
CA GLU A 268 -17.90 -18.79 -18.67
C GLU A 268 -19.26 -18.82 -17.94
N TYR A 269 -20.28 -18.21 -18.54
CA TYR A 269 -21.61 -18.13 -17.93
C TYR A 269 -22.34 -19.48 -17.99
N HIS A 270 -22.55 -20.12 -16.84
CA HIS A 270 -23.40 -21.30 -16.68
C HIS A 270 -24.48 -20.99 -15.64
N PRO A 271 -25.78 -21.07 -15.95
CA PRO A 271 -26.87 -20.75 -15.01
C PRO A 271 -26.81 -21.56 -13.69
N GLN A 272 -26.13 -22.71 -13.71
CA GLN A 272 -25.93 -23.57 -12.54
C GLN A 272 -24.86 -23.03 -11.57
N SER A 273 -23.89 -22.22 -12.04
CA SER A 273 -22.79 -21.71 -11.21
C SER A 273 -23.24 -20.70 -10.14
N GLU A 274 -24.31 -19.93 -10.41
CA GLU A 274 -24.94 -19.06 -9.42
C GLU A 274 -25.64 -19.85 -8.28
N LYS A 275 -26.11 -21.08 -8.56
CA LYS A 275 -26.70 -21.97 -7.55
C LYS A 275 -25.63 -22.67 -6.69
N ASP A 276 -24.46 -22.92 -7.27
CA ASP A 276 -23.36 -23.65 -6.61
C ASP A 276 -22.47 -22.74 -5.75
N GLN A 277 -22.40 -21.43 -6.06
CA GLN A 277 -21.64 -20.40 -5.33
C GLN A 277 -21.92 -20.36 -3.81
N PRO A 278 -23.18 -20.36 -3.33
CA PRO A 278 -23.47 -20.41 -1.89
C PRO A 278 -22.89 -21.64 -1.19
N ILE A 279 -22.87 -22.80 -1.86
CA ILE A 279 -22.34 -24.06 -1.31
C ILE A 279 -20.81 -24.00 -1.23
N LEU A 280 -20.16 -23.44 -2.24
CA LEU A 280 -18.70 -23.25 -2.25
C LEU A 280 -18.23 -22.21 -1.22
N ARG A 281 -19.02 -21.16 -0.94
CA ARG A 281 -18.76 -20.21 0.15
C ARG A 281 -18.96 -20.87 1.52
N TRP A 282 -19.96 -21.74 1.65
CA TRP A 282 -20.16 -22.51 2.88
C TRP A 282 -18.96 -23.40 3.23
N LEU A 283 -18.33 -24.06 2.24
CA LEU A 283 -17.16 -24.93 2.47
C LEU A 283 -16.02 -24.18 3.17
N THR A 284 -15.60 -23.03 2.62
CA THR A 284 -14.61 -22.15 3.23
C THR A 284 -14.68 -20.75 2.64
N GLU A 285 -14.45 -19.74 3.48
CA GLU A 285 -14.28 -18.35 3.05
C GLU A 285 -12.85 -18.08 2.54
N VAL A 286 -11.89 -18.96 2.86
CA VAL A 286 -10.50 -18.82 2.41
C VAL A 286 -10.43 -18.83 0.87
N ASP A 287 -9.68 -17.87 0.32
CA ASP A 287 -9.40 -17.77 -1.10
C ASP A 287 -7.92 -17.40 -1.33
N TYR A 288 -7.16 -18.33 -1.91
CA TYR A 288 -5.74 -18.16 -2.20
C TYR A 288 -5.48 -17.39 -3.50
N ALA A 289 -6.50 -17.10 -4.32
CA ALA A 289 -6.32 -16.40 -5.60
C ALA A 289 -5.73 -14.99 -5.43
N SER A 290 -6.13 -14.28 -4.37
CA SER A 290 -5.59 -12.95 -4.05
C SER A 290 -4.11 -13.01 -3.70
N GLN A 291 -3.69 -14.04 -2.96
CA GLN A 291 -2.30 -14.25 -2.57
C GLN A 291 -1.45 -14.71 -3.76
N GLN A 292 -1.96 -15.62 -4.59
CA GLN A 292 -1.33 -16.06 -5.84
C GLN A 292 -0.92 -14.87 -6.69
N CYS A 293 -1.83 -13.94 -6.95
CA CYS A 293 -1.52 -12.80 -7.80
C CYS A 293 -0.73 -11.71 -7.10
N TYR A 294 -0.87 -11.54 -5.79
CA TYR A 294 0.03 -10.69 -5.01
C TYR A 294 1.49 -11.15 -5.17
N PHE A 295 1.76 -12.44 -5.01
CA PHE A 295 3.10 -12.99 -5.16
C PHE A 295 3.58 -13.00 -6.60
N PHE A 296 2.71 -13.34 -7.55
CA PHE A 296 3.05 -13.34 -8.97
C PHE A 296 3.41 -11.94 -9.48
N ASN A 297 2.68 -10.90 -9.08
CA ASN A 297 2.93 -9.51 -9.52
C ASN A 297 4.18 -8.89 -8.90
N ARG A 298 4.66 -9.43 -7.77
CA ARG A 298 5.92 -9.01 -7.15
C ARG A 298 7.15 -9.64 -7.80
N ARG A 299 6.98 -10.58 -8.72
CA ARG A 299 8.10 -11.19 -9.45
C ARG A 299 8.74 -10.17 -10.39
N GLN A 300 10.06 -10.24 -10.52
CA GLN A 300 10.75 -9.55 -11.62
C GLN A 300 10.59 -10.38 -12.90
N GLU A 301 10.42 -9.72 -14.04
CA GLU A 301 10.29 -10.38 -15.35
C GLU A 301 11.53 -11.26 -15.63
N GLY A 302 11.31 -12.47 -16.16
CA GLY A 302 12.37 -13.50 -16.33
C GLY A 302 12.68 -14.35 -15.10
N THR A 303 12.15 -14.02 -13.91
CA THR A 303 12.32 -14.85 -12.70
C THR A 303 11.61 -16.19 -12.86
N GLY A 304 12.29 -17.30 -12.53
CA GLY A 304 11.72 -18.65 -12.52
C GLY A 304 11.73 -19.39 -13.86
N GLU A 305 12.15 -18.75 -14.96
CA GLU A 305 12.28 -19.41 -16.27
C GLU A 305 13.26 -20.58 -16.25
N TRP A 306 14.33 -20.47 -15.45
CA TRP A 306 15.29 -21.57 -15.25
C TRP A 306 14.64 -22.81 -14.61
N LEU A 307 13.64 -22.61 -13.74
CA LEU A 307 12.90 -23.69 -13.10
C LEU A 307 11.94 -24.34 -14.09
N LEU A 308 11.17 -23.53 -14.82
CA LEU A 308 10.26 -24.02 -15.87
C LEU A 308 11.01 -24.72 -17.02
N GLY A 309 12.22 -24.26 -17.31
CA GLY A 309 13.13 -24.84 -18.29
C GLY A 309 13.82 -26.12 -17.82
N SER A 310 13.85 -26.39 -16.51
CA SER A 310 14.58 -27.50 -15.91
C SER A 310 14.04 -28.86 -16.34
N ARG A 311 14.92 -29.87 -16.34
CA ARG A 311 14.53 -31.25 -16.69
C ARG A 311 13.59 -31.80 -15.63
N GLU A 312 13.84 -31.49 -14.38
CA GLU A 312 13.10 -31.90 -13.20
C GLU A 312 11.65 -31.41 -13.27
N PHE A 313 11.44 -30.12 -13.56
CA PHE A 313 10.10 -29.56 -13.74
C PHE A 313 9.34 -30.16 -14.91
N LYS A 314 9.99 -30.29 -16.08
CA LYS A 314 9.35 -30.89 -17.26
C LYS A 314 8.98 -32.36 -17.03
N THR A 315 9.86 -33.11 -16.37
CA THR A 315 9.62 -34.54 -16.04
C THR A 315 8.41 -34.66 -15.11
N TRP A 316 8.32 -33.81 -14.09
CA TRP A 316 7.18 -33.75 -13.18
C TRP A 316 5.89 -33.35 -13.89
N ARG A 317 5.94 -32.30 -14.72
CA ARG A 317 4.81 -31.78 -15.47
C ARG A 317 4.25 -32.81 -16.44
N ASP A 318 5.10 -33.62 -17.07
CA ASP A 318 4.70 -34.49 -18.18
C ASP A 318 4.29 -35.90 -17.70
N ASN A 319 4.88 -36.41 -16.63
CA ASN A 319 4.54 -37.73 -16.09
C ASN A 319 3.36 -37.69 -15.11
N ALA A 320 2.79 -38.86 -14.83
CA ALA A 320 1.81 -39.04 -13.76
C ALA A 320 2.51 -39.50 -12.46
N LYS A 321 1.90 -39.21 -11.31
CA LYS A 321 2.34 -39.69 -9.99
C LYS A 321 3.76 -39.27 -9.61
N GLN A 322 4.09 -37.99 -9.81
CA GLN A 322 5.40 -37.45 -9.48
C GLN A 322 5.34 -36.29 -8.51
N SER A 323 6.40 -36.20 -7.70
CA SER A 323 6.59 -35.23 -6.63
C SER A 323 7.85 -34.40 -6.91
N LEU A 324 7.75 -33.07 -7.04
CA LEU A 324 8.88 -32.22 -7.47
C LEU A 324 9.45 -31.34 -6.36
N PHE A 325 10.33 -31.81 -5.47
CA PHE A 325 10.90 -31.04 -4.33
C PHE A 325 11.39 -29.60 -4.65
N CYS A 326 10.85 -28.50 -4.12
CA CYS A 326 11.49 -27.17 -4.21
C CYS A 326 11.97 -26.62 -2.85
N PRO A 327 13.13 -27.08 -2.35
CA PRO A 327 13.64 -26.63 -1.07
C PRO A 327 14.30 -25.26 -1.20
N GLY A 328 14.07 -24.39 -0.21
CA GLY A 328 14.69 -23.08 -0.16
C GLY A 328 14.68 -22.54 1.26
N ILE A 329 15.71 -21.76 1.59
CA ILE A 329 15.79 -21.05 2.86
C ILE A 329 14.66 -19.98 2.98
N PRO A 330 14.18 -19.62 4.19
CA PRO A 330 13.13 -18.60 4.37
C PRO A 330 13.50 -17.24 3.77
N GLY A 331 12.80 -16.83 2.69
CA GLY A 331 13.15 -15.62 1.93
C GLY A 331 13.90 -15.88 0.62
N ALA A 332 14.19 -17.15 0.25
CA ALA A 332 14.79 -17.52 -1.05
C ALA A 332 13.89 -17.26 -2.28
N GLY A 333 12.71 -16.66 -2.10
CA GLY A 333 11.72 -16.47 -3.16
C GLY A 333 10.86 -17.69 -3.46
N LYS A 334 10.75 -18.66 -2.54
CA LYS A 334 9.91 -19.87 -2.71
C LYS A 334 8.47 -19.52 -3.09
N THR A 335 7.83 -18.64 -2.32
CA THR A 335 6.48 -18.14 -2.57
C THR A 335 6.32 -17.49 -3.95
N ILE A 336 7.35 -16.77 -4.42
CA ILE A 336 7.37 -16.19 -5.77
C ILE A 336 7.51 -17.29 -6.82
N LEU A 337 8.38 -18.28 -6.62
CA LEU A 337 8.53 -19.44 -7.52
C LEU A 337 7.25 -20.29 -7.57
N THR A 338 6.61 -20.54 -6.42
CA THR A 338 5.31 -21.19 -6.31
C THR A 338 4.28 -20.46 -7.17
N SER A 339 4.22 -19.13 -7.07
CA SER A 339 3.30 -18.34 -7.90
C SER A 339 3.58 -18.45 -9.40
N ILE A 340 4.86 -18.53 -9.80
CA ILE A 340 5.27 -18.70 -11.20
C ILE A 340 4.86 -20.08 -11.73
N VAL A 341 5.03 -21.14 -10.92
CA VAL A 341 4.61 -22.49 -11.28
C VAL A 341 3.09 -22.57 -11.45
N ILE A 342 2.33 -21.99 -10.52
CA ILE A 342 0.86 -21.97 -10.58
C ILE A 342 0.40 -21.27 -11.87
N ASP A 343 0.93 -20.09 -12.18
CA ASP A 343 0.59 -19.36 -13.41
C ASP A 343 0.99 -20.14 -14.67
N HIS A 344 2.17 -20.76 -14.69
CA HIS A 344 2.60 -21.59 -15.83
C HIS A 344 1.68 -22.78 -16.07
N LEU A 345 1.20 -23.44 -15.01
CA LEU A 345 0.28 -24.57 -15.12
C LEU A 345 -1.10 -24.11 -15.59
N GLN A 346 -1.63 -23.03 -15.03
CA GLN A 346 -2.93 -22.46 -15.44
C GLN A 346 -2.90 -21.99 -16.90
N THR A 347 -1.80 -21.41 -17.36
CA THR A 347 -1.63 -20.98 -18.75
C THR A 347 -1.44 -22.14 -19.72
N SER A 348 -0.70 -23.18 -19.32
CA SER A 348 -0.40 -24.35 -20.16
C SER A 348 -1.54 -25.36 -20.22
N PHE A 349 -2.36 -25.47 -19.17
CA PHE A 349 -3.46 -26.42 -19.05
C PHE A 349 -4.80 -25.70 -18.84
N ARG A 350 -5.32 -25.10 -19.93
CA ARG A 350 -6.65 -24.43 -19.95
C ARG A 350 -7.84 -25.37 -20.16
N ASN A 351 -7.62 -26.68 -20.16
CA ASN A 351 -8.66 -27.68 -20.45
C ASN A 351 -9.41 -28.09 -19.18
N ARG A 352 -10.74 -28.32 -19.28
CA ARG A 352 -11.60 -28.74 -18.15
C ARG A 352 -11.23 -30.11 -17.53
N ASN A 353 -10.32 -30.86 -18.17
CA ASN A 353 -9.88 -32.18 -17.73
C ASN A 353 -8.66 -32.14 -16.80
N THR A 354 -8.08 -30.96 -16.53
CA THR A 354 -6.95 -30.80 -15.61
C THR A 354 -7.36 -29.95 -14.41
N GLY A 355 -7.23 -30.50 -13.19
CA GLY A 355 -7.49 -29.79 -11.95
C GLY A 355 -6.24 -29.10 -11.43
N ILE A 356 -6.33 -27.84 -11.02
CA ILE A 356 -5.21 -27.11 -10.39
C ILE A 356 -5.72 -26.50 -9.09
N ALA A 357 -5.05 -26.81 -7.97
CA ALA A 357 -5.36 -26.24 -6.66
C ALA A 357 -4.08 -25.87 -5.91
N TYR A 358 -4.14 -24.88 -5.03
CA TYR A 358 -2.96 -24.41 -4.31
C TYR A 358 -3.25 -23.80 -2.94
N ILE A 359 -2.23 -23.76 -2.08
CA ILE A 359 -2.26 -23.22 -0.71
C ILE A 359 -1.02 -22.35 -0.48
N TYR A 360 -1.19 -21.25 0.26
CA TYR A 360 -0.10 -20.46 0.83
C TYR A 360 -0.10 -20.50 2.36
N CYS A 361 0.91 -21.13 2.97
CA CYS A 361 1.10 -21.14 4.42
C CYS A 361 1.84 -19.86 4.89
N SER A 362 1.57 -19.37 6.11
CA SER A 362 2.23 -18.17 6.65
C SER A 362 2.55 -18.24 8.15
N PHE A 363 3.67 -17.63 8.56
CA PHE A 363 4.19 -17.59 9.95
C PHE A 363 3.42 -16.71 10.96
N ARG A 364 2.38 -15.96 10.56
CA ARG A 364 1.72 -15.00 11.48
C ARG A 364 0.93 -15.74 12.58
N PRO A 365 0.91 -15.23 13.82
CA PRO A 365 0.07 -15.79 14.87
C PRO A 365 -1.40 -15.50 14.51
N GLN A 366 -2.13 -16.52 14.08
CA GLN A 366 -3.55 -16.40 13.75
C GLN A 366 -4.33 -17.46 14.52
N HIS A 367 -5.23 -16.99 15.38
CA HIS A 367 -6.18 -17.82 16.12
C HIS A 367 -7.26 -18.49 15.23
N GLU A 368 -7.10 -18.54 13.90
CA GLU A 368 -8.25 -18.74 12.98
C GLU A 368 -8.03 -19.62 11.73
N GLN A 369 -6.87 -20.26 11.51
CA GLN A 369 -6.72 -21.15 10.34
C GLN A 369 -6.53 -22.61 10.77
N LYS A 370 -7.61 -23.39 10.69
CA LYS A 370 -7.58 -24.82 11.03
C LYS A 370 -7.28 -25.65 9.77
N THR A 371 -6.88 -26.90 9.96
CA THR A 371 -6.55 -27.83 8.86
C THR A 371 -7.72 -28.05 7.91
N GLU A 372 -8.92 -28.07 8.47
CA GLU A 372 -10.18 -28.19 7.75
C GLU A 372 -10.35 -27.06 6.71
N ASP A 373 -9.91 -25.83 7.03
CA ASP A 373 -10.05 -24.68 6.13
C ASP A 373 -9.15 -24.81 4.89
N HIS A 374 -7.96 -25.37 5.06
CA HIS A 374 -7.00 -25.62 3.99
C HIS A 374 -7.49 -26.71 3.04
N LEU A 375 -7.96 -27.84 3.58
CA LEU A 375 -8.53 -28.94 2.78
C LEU A 375 -9.83 -28.53 2.09
N ALA A 376 -10.69 -27.78 2.78
CA ALA A 376 -11.90 -27.21 2.19
C ALA A 376 -11.56 -26.22 1.06
N SER A 377 -10.45 -25.48 1.16
CA SER A 377 -9.99 -24.58 0.09
C SER A 377 -9.52 -25.34 -1.15
N LEU A 378 -8.75 -26.43 -0.99
CA LEU A 378 -8.37 -27.30 -2.11
C LEU A 378 -9.61 -27.90 -2.78
N LEU A 379 -10.56 -28.41 -1.98
CA LEU A 379 -11.81 -28.97 -2.47
C LEU A 379 -12.63 -27.92 -3.24
N LYS A 380 -12.76 -26.70 -2.69
CA LYS A 380 -13.44 -25.57 -3.34
C LYS A 380 -12.80 -25.22 -4.68
N GLN A 381 -11.46 -25.16 -4.76
CA GLN A 381 -10.74 -24.86 -5.99
C GLN A 381 -10.97 -25.95 -7.06
N LEU A 382 -10.90 -27.23 -6.68
CA LEU A 382 -11.18 -28.32 -7.61
C LEU A 382 -12.67 -28.41 -8.00
N CYS A 383 -13.60 -28.00 -7.15
CA CYS A 383 -15.02 -27.92 -7.53
C CYS A 383 -15.29 -26.78 -8.51
N LYS A 384 -14.63 -25.62 -8.35
CA LYS A 384 -14.75 -24.49 -9.29
C LYS A 384 -14.31 -24.84 -10.72
N GLY A 385 -13.38 -25.79 -10.88
CA GLY A 385 -12.95 -26.26 -12.21
C GLY A 385 -13.92 -27.21 -12.91
N GLN A 386 -14.98 -27.67 -12.22
CA GLN A 386 -15.99 -28.58 -12.77
C GLN A 386 -17.19 -27.81 -13.35
N SER A 387 -17.88 -28.44 -14.30
CA SER A 387 -19.07 -27.84 -14.96
C SER A 387 -20.32 -27.81 -14.08
N SER A 388 -20.35 -28.59 -13.01
CA SER A 388 -21.42 -28.64 -12.00
C SER A 388 -20.85 -29.11 -10.67
N LEU A 389 -21.50 -28.73 -9.56
CA LEU A 389 -21.08 -29.19 -8.23
C LEU A 389 -21.10 -30.73 -8.14
N PRO A 390 -19.98 -31.37 -7.76
CA PRO A 390 -19.94 -32.82 -7.57
C PRO A 390 -20.95 -33.30 -6.52
N HIS A 391 -21.68 -34.38 -6.82
CA HIS A 391 -22.75 -34.91 -5.96
C HIS A 391 -22.31 -35.15 -4.50
N GLY A 392 -21.08 -35.61 -4.29
CA GLY A 392 -20.52 -35.82 -2.95
C GLY A 392 -20.46 -34.54 -2.11
N VAL A 393 -20.10 -33.42 -2.74
CA VAL A 393 -19.99 -32.11 -2.08
C VAL A 393 -21.36 -31.51 -1.77
N GLY A 394 -22.34 -31.69 -2.67
CA GLY A 394 -23.73 -31.33 -2.40
C GLY A 394 -24.32 -32.12 -1.22
N SER A 395 -24.07 -33.43 -1.18
CA SER A 395 -24.50 -34.30 -0.07
C SER A 395 -23.82 -33.94 1.25
N LEU A 396 -22.55 -33.54 1.21
CA LEU A 396 -21.79 -33.06 2.36
C LEU A 396 -22.42 -31.77 2.91
N HIS A 397 -22.70 -30.79 2.04
CA HIS A 397 -23.38 -29.55 2.42
C HIS A 397 -24.74 -29.82 3.09
N ASP A 398 -25.59 -30.65 2.49
CA ASP A 398 -26.93 -30.89 3.02
C ASP A 398 -26.93 -31.64 4.36
N THR A 399 -25.94 -32.48 4.59
CA THR A 399 -25.78 -33.23 5.84
C THR A 399 -25.31 -32.31 6.97
N PHE A 400 -24.29 -31.50 6.73
CA PHE A 400 -23.66 -30.67 7.75
C PHE A 400 -24.41 -29.36 8.01
N LYS A 401 -25.10 -28.83 7.00
CA LYS A 401 -26.05 -27.72 7.20
C LYS A 401 -27.22 -28.12 8.09
N ARG A 402 -27.71 -29.36 7.99
CA ARG A 402 -28.75 -29.91 8.89
C ARG A 402 -28.23 -30.14 10.31
N LYS A 403 -26.98 -30.61 10.46
CA LYS A 403 -26.34 -30.86 11.76
C LYS A 403 -25.82 -29.59 12.46
N GLN A 404 -25.75 -28.45 11.76
CA GLN A 404 -25.12 -27.21 12.23
C GLN A 404 -23.67 -27.39 12.70
N THR A 405 -22.92 -28.28 12.05
CA THR A 405 -21.50 -28.56 12.36
C THR A 405 -20.63 -28.42 11.10
N ARG A 406 -19.30 -28.32 11.28
CA ARG A 406 -18.32 -28.33 10.18
C ARG A 406 -17.92 -29.78 9.82
N PRO A 407 -17.61 -30.09 8.54
CA PRO A 407 -17.06 -31.38 8.15
C PRO A 407 -15.70 -31.65 8.81
N SER A 408 -15.40 -32.92 9.11
CA SER A 408 -14.08 -33.30 9.65
C SER A 408 -13.01 -33.39 8.55
N VAL A 409 -11.74 -33.47 8.97
CA VAL A 409 -10.59 -33.71 8.08
C VAL A 409 -10.81 -34.96 7.20
N ASP A 410 -11.26 -36.08 7.78
CA ASP A 410 -11.54 -37.32 7.05
C ASP A 410 -12.61 -37.15 5.96
N GLU A 411 -13.67 -36.40 6.26
CA GLU A 411 -14.80 -36.20 5.34
C GLU A 411 -14.42 -35.27 4.18
N LEU A 412 -13.66 -34.20 4.47
CA LEU A 412 -13.10 -33.32 3.46
C LEU A 412 -12.13 -34.08 2.56
N SER A 413 -11.31 -34.96 3.13
CA SER A 413 -10.30 -35.74 2.39
C SER A 413 -10.92 -36.77 1.45
N LYS A 414 -11.96 -37.48 1.90
CA LYS A 414 -12.73 -38.40 1.05
C LYS A 414 -13.42 -37.68 -0.12
N ASN A 415 -13.94 -36.48 0.11
CA ASN A 415 -14.54 -35.68 -0.95
C ASN A 415 -13.48 -35.11 -1.90
N LEU A 416 -12.34 -34.66 -1.38
CA LEU A 416 -11.21 -34.20 -2.19
C LEU A 416 -10.71 -35.30 -3.13
N GLN A 417 -10.56 -36.53 -2.62
CA GLN A 417 -10.28 -37.74 -3.41
C GLN A 417 -11.28 -37.97 -4.53
N SER A 418 -12.56 -37.95 -4.17
CA SER A 418 -13.65 -38.20 -5.11
C SER A 418 -13.69 -37.17 -6.24
N VAL A 419 -13.45 -35.89 -5.91
CA VAL A 419 -13.42 -34.80 -6.88
C VAL A 419 -12.14 -34.82 -7.72
N ALA A 420 -10.99 -35.15 -7.13
CA ALA A 420 -9.73 -35.29 -7.86
C ALA A 420 -9.82 -36.38 -8.94
N PHE A 421 -10.54 -37.48 -8.66
CA PHE A 421 -10.77 -38.57 -9.62
C PHE A 421 -11.60 -38.16 -10.85
N LEU A 422 -12.33 -37.03 -10.78
CA LEU A 422 -13.07 -36.50 -11.93
C LEU A 422 -12.15 -35.84 -12.97
N TYR A 423 -10.89 -35.57 -12.61
CA TYR A 423 -9.90 -34.98 -13.50
C TYR A 423 -8.97 -36.05 -14.07
N SER A 424 -8.56 -35.88 -15.33
CA SER A 424 -7.54 -36.75 -15.94
C SER A 424 -6.13 -36.50 -15.37
N LYS A 425 -5.91 -35.30 -14.84
CA LYS A 425 -4.66 -34.88 -14.20
C LYS A 425 -4.95 -33.81 -13.17
N VAL A 426 -4.33 -33.88 -12.00
CA VAL A 426 -4.48 -32.87 -10.94
C VAL A 426 -3.12 -32.38 -10.49
N PHE A 427 -2.97 -31.06 -10.38
CA PHE A 427 -1.82 -30.40 -9.78
C PHE A 427 -2.24 -29.73 -8.47
N ILE A 428 -1.57 -30.08 -7.37
CA ILE A 428 -1.71 -29.39 -6.09
C ILE A 428 -0.38 -28.80 -5.70
N ILE A 429 -0.38 -27.50 -5.37
CA ILE A 429 0.81 -26.73 -5.05
C ILE A 429 0.69 -26.17 -3.64
N VAL A 430 1.63 -26.50 -2.75
CA VAL A 430 1.61 -26.03 -1.36
C VAL A 430 2.87 -25.21 -1.08
N ASP A 431 2.69 -23.92 -0.80
CA ASP A 431 3.77 -23.02 -0.42
C ASP A 431 4.05 -23.07 1.09
N ALA A 432 5.33 -23.03 1.47
CA ALA A 432 5.78 -22.91 2.86
C ALA A 432 5.18 -23.95 3.83
N LEU A 433 5.05 -25.22 3.40
CA LEU A 433 4.57 -26.34 4.22
C LEU A 433 5.35 -26.49 5.56
N ASP A 434 6.59 -25.99 5.59
CA ASP A 434 7.45 -25.93 6.77
C ASP A 434 7.05 -24.90 7.84
N GLU A 435 6.11 -23.98 7.55
CA GLU A 435 5.62 -22.95 8.47
C GLU A 435 4.39 -23.39 9.30
N TRP A 436 3.93 -24.64 9.18
CA TRP A 436 2.78 -25.18 9.93
C TRP A 436 3.12 -25.51 11.40
N GLN A 437 2.34 -25.07 12.39
CA GLN A 437 2.73 -25.18 13.81
C GLN A 437 2.64 -26.57 14.47
N ASP A 438 2.02 -27.57 13.83
CA ASP A 438 1.82 -28.92 14.39
C ASP A 438 2.50 -29.99 13.53
N ASP A 439 3.54 -30.64 14.06
CA ASP A 439 4.35 -31.63 13.35
C ASP A 439 3.61 -32.96 13.11
N GLN A 440 2.74 -33.38 14.04
CA GLN A 440 1.97 -34.62 13.91
C GLN A 440 0.87 -34.47 12.83
N LEU A 441 0.21 -33.32 12.84
CA LEU A 441 -0.81 -32.94 11.86
C LEU A 441 -0.22 -32.69 10.47
N ARG A 442 1.00 -32.13 10.39
CA ARG A 442 1.73 -31.93 9.13
C ARG A 442 2.03 -33.27 8.43
N ASP A 443 2.40 -34.29 9.18
CA ASP A 443 2.66 -35.62 8.62
C ASP A 443 1.37 -36.37 8.25
N GLU A 444 0.29 -36.18 9.02
CA GLU A 444 -1.05 -36.67 8.67
C GLU A 444 -1.58 -36.02 7.37
N ILE A 445 -1.34 -34.72 7.17
CA ILE A 445 -1.75 -33.99 5.96
C ILE A 445 -0.88 -34.36 4.75
N LYS A 446 0.43 -34.55 4.94
CA LYS A 446 1.30 -35.10 3.88
C LYS A 446 0.80 -36.46 3.42
N THR A 447 0.42 -37.32 4.37
CA THR A 447 -0.11 -38.66 4.10
C THR A 447 -1.47 -38.55 3.39
N THR A 448 -2.38 -37.74 3.93
CA THR A 448 -3.73 -37.54 3.40
C THR A 448 -3.74 -36.93 2.01
N ILE A 449 -2.92 -35.92 1.73
CA ILE A 449 -2.77 -35.32 0.39
C ILE A 449 -2.06 -36.30 -0.56
N SER A 450 -1.05 -37.04 -0.10
CA SER A 450 -0.36 -38.04 -0.94
C SER A 450 -1.27 -39.21 -1.31
N ASP A 451 -2.11 -39.66 -0.38
CA ASP A 451 -3.11 -40.71 -0.56
C ASP A 451 -4.32 -40.21 -1.37
N ALA A 452 -4.66 -38.92 -1.21
CA ALA A 452 -5.79 -38.32 -1.93
C ALA A 452 -5.51 -38.00 -3.40
N VAL A 453 -4.25 -37.82 -3.73
CA VAL A 453 -3.78 -37.34 -5.03
C VAL A 453 -2.47 -38.06 -5.33
N ASP A 454 -2.61 -39.37 -5.57
CA ASP A 454 -1.68 -40.31 -6.20
C ASP A 454 -0.22 -39.81 -6.36
N GLY A 455 0.45 -39.53 -5.23
CA GLY A 455 1.85 -39.09 -5.10
C GLY A 455 2.12 -37.60 -5.29
N MET A 456 2.36 -36.85 -4.19
CA MET A 456 2.76 -35.43 -4.22
C MET A 456 3.87 -35.03 -3.22
N PHE A 457 4.77 -34.19 -3.74
CA PHE A 457 5.84 -33.31 -3.21
C PHE A 457 6.27 -33.38 -1.71
N LEU A 458 7.46 -33.94 -1.40
CA LEU A 458 8.28 -33.59 -0.20
C LEU A 458 9.80 -33.85 -0.41
N LEU A 459 10.70 -32.87 -0.27
CA LEU A 459 12.08 -33.00 0.28
C LEU A 459 12.91 -31.69 0.40
N ALA A 460 13.08 -31.26 1.65
CA ALA A 460 14.07 -30.27 2.07
C ALA A 460 15.51 -30.68 1.70
N GLN A 461 16.30 -29.77 1.10
CA GLN A 461 17.76 -29.73 1.31
C GLN A 461 18.36 -28.33 1.02
N PRO A 462 18.62 -27.53 2.07
CA PRO A 462 19.02 -26.12 1.95
C PRO A 462 20.53 -25.89 2.14
N TYR A 463 21.42 -26.19 1.18
CA TYR A 463 22.87 -25.93 1.42
C TYR A 463 23.71 -25.40 0.26
N LEU A 464 23.23 -25.37 -0.98
CA LEU A 464 24.11 -25.14 -2.14
C LEU A 464 24.57 -23.69 -2.36
N LYS A 465 23.79 -22.66 -1.99
CA LYS A 465 24.20 -21.25 -2.18
C LYS A 465 25.23 -20.76 -1.13
N LEU A 466 25.25 -21.32 0.08
CA LEU A 466 26.20 -20.98 1.14
C LEU A 466 27.60 -21.58 0.93
N LEU A 467 27.72 -22.63 0.11
CA LEU A 467 28.98 -23.35 -0.14
C LEU A 467 29.84 -22.70 -1.23
N LYS A 468 29.32 -21.72 -1.98
CA LYS A 468 30.04 -21.07 -3.08
C LYS A 468 31.22 -20.20 -2.62
N GLY A 469 31.30 -19.88 -1.32
CA GLY A 469 32.37 -19.08 -0.70
C GLY A 469 33.30 -19.84 0.25
N GLN A 470 33.22 -21.18 0.31
CA GLN A 470 34.11 -22.00 1.13
C GLN A 470 35.38 -22.35 0.32
N ALA A 471 36.54 -21.87 0.78
CA ALA A 471 37.79 -21.90 0.00
C ALA A 471 38.37 -23.30 -0.29
N THR A 472 37.88 -24.36 0.38
CA THR A 472 38.38 -25.73 0.16
C THR A 472 37.27 -26.78 0.19
N LEU A 473 37.35 -27.72 -0.76
CA LEU A 473 36.48 -28.91 -0.88
C LEU A 473 36.40 -29.74 0.42
N THR A 474 37.44 -29.69 1.26
CA THR A 474 37.51 -30.40 2.54
C THR A 474 36.58 -29.78 3.60
N ALA A 475 36.48 -28.44 3.65
CA ALA A 475 35.58 -27.73 4.56
C ALA A 475 34.10 -27.87 4.14
N VAL A 476 33.86 -27.89 2.83
CA VAL A 476 32.53 -28.20 2.27
C VAL A 476 32.11 -29.62 2.67
N ARG A 477 33.02 -30.60 2.56
CA ARG A 477 32.75 -32.01 2.93
C ARG A 477 32.61 -32.24 4.42
N SER A 478 33.31 -31.50 5.28
CA SER A 478 33.16 -31.62 6.74
C SER A 478 31.83 -31.07 7.22
N VAL A 479 31.40 -29.90 6.72
CA VAL A 479 30.09 -29.30 7.00
C VAL A 479 28.95 -30.21 6.51
N LEU A 480 29.08 -30.77 5.30
CA LEU A 480 28.14 -31.75 4.76
C LEU A 480 28.08 -33.05 5.58
N LYS A 481 29.22 -33.54 6.08
CA LYS A 481 29.28 -34.74 6.95
C LYS A 481 28.66 -34.50 8.32
N GLU A 482 28.88 -33.33 8.93
CA GLU A 482 28.31 -32.98 10.23
C GLU A 482 26.78 -32.83 10.14
N LEU A 483 26.28 -32.26 9.03
CA LEU A 483 24.86 -32.13 8.70
C LEU A 483 24.18 -33.46 8.38
N GLN A 484 24.89 -34.40 7.75
CA GLN A 484 24.37 -35.74 7.43
C GLN A 484 24.36 -36.70 8.64
N ARG A 485 25.15 -36.41 9.68
CA ARG A 485 25.29 -37.29 10.84
C ARG A 485 24.18 -37.09 11.89
N GLN A 486 23.30 -36.10 11.73
CA GLN A 486 22.25 -35.76 12.70
C GLN A 486 20.86 -35.83 12.04
N SER A 487 20.03 -36.74 12.56
CA SER A 487 18.73 -37.21 12.04
C SER A 487 17.63 -36.13 11.91
N PRO A 488 16.48 -36.42 11.24
CA PRO A 488 15.42 -35.46 10.88
C PRO A 488 14.61 -34.84 12.02
N GLU A 489 14.82 -35.25 13.28
CA GLU A 489 13.95 -34.99 14.44
C GLU A 489 14.38 -33.78 15.31
N LEU A 490 15.16 -32.84 14.78
CA LEU A 490 15.66 -31.70 15.58
C LEU A 490 14.82 -30.42 15.43
N ASN A 491 14.59 -29.78 16.59
CA ASN A 491 13.88 -28.51 16.78
C ASN A 491 14.48 -27.34 15.96
N MET A 492 13.69 -26.27 15.80
CA MET A 492 14.08 -25.07 15.03
C MET A 492 15.32 -24.35 15.57
N ASP A 493 15.63 -24.48 16.86
CA ASP A 493 16.80 -23.86 17.48
C ASP A 493 18.11 -24.54 17.05
N SER A 494 18.11 -25.86 16.90
CA SER A 494 19.29 -26.63 16.47
C SER A 494 19.67 -26.37 15.00
N LYS A 495 18.67 -26.13 14.13
CA LYS A 495 18.90 -25.74 12.72
C LYS A 495 19.44 -24.31 12.59
N ARG A 496 19.00 -23.40 13.47
CA ARG A 496 19.58 -22.06 13.61
C ARG A 496 21.04 -22.14 14.06
N ASP A 497 21.38 -22.98 15.02
CA ASP A 497 22.76 -23.14 15.49
C ASP A 497 23.74 -23.57 14.39
N VAL A 498 23.31 -24.45 13.48
CA VAL A 498 24.16 -24.86 12.35
C VAL A 498 24.34 -23.73 11.34
N LEU A 499 23.29 -22.96 11.04
CA LEU A 499 23.40 -21.79 10.18
C LEU A 499 24.28 -20.70 10.82
N TYR A 500 24.16 -20.49 12.13
CA TYR A 500 24.99 -19.57 12.88
C TYR A 500 26.47 -20.00 12.85
N LYS A 501 26.77 -21.30 12.92
CA LYS A 501 28.15 -21.80 12.71
C LYS A 501 28.68 -21.47 11.31
N VAL A 502 27.84 -21.58 10.27
CA VAL A 502 28.26 -21.24 8.89
C VAL A 502 28.46 -19.74 8.71
N TYR A 503 27.60 -18.90 9.27
CA TYR A 503 27.75 -17.44 9.25
C TYR A 503 28.91 -16.95 10.12
N ASN A 504 29.14 -17.55 11.29
CA ASN A 504 30.33 -17.34 12.10
C ASN A 504 31.59 -17.64 11.28
N GLY A 505 31.64 -18.80 10.62
CA GLY A 505 32.76 -19.15 9.73
C GLY A 505 32.91 -18.18 8.55
N ALA A 506 31.84 -17.61 8.03
CA ALA A 506 31.91 -16.57 6.99
C ALA A 506 32.49 -15.26 7.53
N MET A 507 32.07 -14.82 8.72
CA MET A 507 32.62 -13.64 9.40
C MET A 507 34.09 -13.84 9.79
N GLU A 508 34.48 -15.03 10.26
CA GLU A 508 35.88 -15.39 10.51
C GLU A 508 36.71 -15.31 9.23
N ARG A 509 36.20 -15.83 8.10
CA ARG A 509 36.88 -15.68 6.80
C ARG A 509 37.04 -14.23 6.40
N ILE A 510 36.03 -13.38 6.63
CA ILE A 510 36.13 -11.94 6.38
C ILE A 510 37.22 -11.31 7.25
N ASN A 511 37.31 -11.70 8.52
CA ASN A 511 38.31 -11.20 9.46
C ASN A 511 39.72 -11.74 9.24
N GLN A 512 39.87 -12.88 8.57
CA GLN A 512 41.17 -13.45 8.18
C GLN A 512 41.71 -12.89 6.86
N GLN A 513 40.94 -12.06 6.15
CA GLN A 513 41.46 -11.37 4.96
C GLN A 513 42.54 -10.35 5.32
N VAL A 514 43.31 -9.92 4.32
CA VAL A 514 44.24 -8.80 4.50
C VAL A 514 43.50 -7.57 5.04
N PRO A 515 44.12 -6.76 5.94
CA PRO A 515 43.44 -5.70 6.67
C PRO A 515 42.64 -4.72 5.81
N SER A 516 43.12 -4.43 4.59
CA SER A 516 42.44 -3.55 3.64
C SER A 516 41.11 -4.12 3.13
N PHE A 517 41.03 -5.44 2.89
CA PHE A 517 39.79 -6.10 2.47
C PHE A 517 38.85 -6.37 3.63
N GLN A 518 39.38 -6.70 4.81
CA GLN A 518 38.61 -6.81 6.04
C GLN A 518 37.86 -5.50 6.33
N GLN A 519 38.55 -4.36 6.29
CA GLN A 519 37.94 -3.05 6.51
C GLN A 519 36.84 -2.72 5.48
N ARG A 520 37.05 -3.07 4.21
CA ARG A 520 36.03 -2.87 3.15
C ARG A 520 34.79 -3.72 3.39
N ALA A 521 34.97 -5.00 3.68
CA ALA A 521 33.87 -5.92 3.95
C ALA A 521 33.10 -5.49 5.21
N ALA A 522 33.79 -5.08 6.28
CA ALA A 522 33.17 -4.59 7.50
C ALA A 522 32.35 -3.31 7.26
N LYS A 523 32.89 -2.33 6.51
CA LYS A 523 32.16 -1.11 6.14
C LYS A 523 30.95 -1.41 5.26
N ALA A 524 31.09 -2.27 4.26
CA ALA A 524 29.98 -2.65 3.39
C ALA A 524 28.86 -3.37 4.18
N LEU A 525 29.21 -4.32 5.03
CA LEU A 525 28.25 -5.00 5.90
C LEU A 525 27.59 -4.03 6.89
N SER A 526 28.33 -3.07 7.45
CA SER A 526 27.77 -2.02 8.31
C SER A 526 26.69 -1.22 7.58
N TRP A 527 27.00 -0.74 6.37
CA TRP A 527 26.06 0.01 5.56
C TRP A 527 24.81 -0.80 5.19
N ILE A 528 24.98 -2.05 4.77
CA ILE A 528 23.84 -2.89 4.36
C ILE A 528 22.94 -3.26 5.53
N THR A 529 23.51 -3.47 6.72
CA THR A 529 22.76 -3.90 7.92
C THR A 529 22.11 -2.73 8.66
N CYS A 530 22.78 -1.58 8.73
CA CYS A 530 22.39 -0.50 9.63
C CYS A 530 21.63 0.61 8.90
N ALA A 531 21.69 0.67 7.56
CA ALA A 531 21.04 1.74 6.82
C ALA A 531 19.53 1.76 7.04
N ARG A 532 18.96 2.97 7.21
CA ARG A 532 17.52 3.19 7.47
C ARG A 532 16.66 2.95 6.23
N ARG A 533 17.27 2.84 5.05
CA ARG A 533 16.68 2.37 3.81
C ARG A 533 17.71 1.63 3.00
N ALA A 534 17.24 0.80 2.07
CA ALA A 534 18.11 0.17 1.08
C ALA A 534 18.88 1.24 0.29
N LEU A 535 20.18 1.00 0.12
CA LEU A 535 21.06 1.84 -0.68
C LEU A 535 21.24 1.24 -2.07
N THR A 536 21.33 2.11 -3.06
CA THR A 536 21.79 1.71 -4.40
C THR A 536 23.29 1.40 -4.39
N THR A 537 23.78 0.67 -5.38
CA THR A 537 25.21 0.40 -5.57
C THR A 537 26.02 1.69 -5.65
N VAL A 538 25.51 2.71 -6.33
CA VAL A 538 26.16 4.02 -6.46
C VAL A 538 26.26 4.73 -5.12
N GLU A 539 25.17 4.76 -4.35
CA GLU A 539 25.15 5.38 -3.01
C GLU A 539 26.11 4.68 -2.05
N LEU A 540 26.14 3.33 -2.05
CA LEU A 540 27.08 2.58 -1.23
C LEU A 540 28.53 2.85 -1.63
N LEU A 541 28.85 2.84 -2.92
CA LEU A 541 30.21 3.11 -3.39
C LEU A 541 30.67 4.52 -3.02
N GLN A 542 29.78 5.52 -3.10
CA GLN A 542 30.07 6.87 -2.61
C GLN A 542 30.30 6.87 -1.10
N ALA A 543 29.47 6.20 -0.32
CA ALA A 543 29.64 6.11 1.12
C ALA A 543 30.97 5.42 1.52
N LEU A 544 31.37 4.38 0.78
CA LEU A 544 32.63 3.66 1.02
C LEU A 544 33.87 4.47 0.60
N ALA A 545 33.74 5.37 -0.37
CA ALA A 545 34.83 6.20 -0.88
C ALA A 545 35.22 7.34 0.10
N VAL A 546 34.30 7.77 0.98
CA VAL A 546 34.54 8.83 1.96
C VAL A 546 35.54 8.38 3.02
N LYS A 547 36.63 9.14 3.20
CA LYS A 547 37.61 8.94 4.27
C LYS A 547 37.54 10.08 5.29
N PRO A 548 37.92 9.81 6.55
CA PRO A 548 37.97 10.85 7.58
C PRO A 548 38.82 12.04 7.12
N LYS A 549 38.30 13.26 7.29
CA LYS A 549 38.94 14.55 6.92
C LYS A 549 39.02 14.85 5.41
N ASP A 550 38.36 14.06 4.57
CA ASP A 550 38.23 14.41 3.16
C ASP A 550 37.42 15.71 2.98
N ILE A 551 37.79 16.50 1.98
CA ILE A 551 37.07 17.73 1.57
C ILE A 551 36.31 17.56 0.25
N LYS A 552 36.56 16.47 -0.47
CA LYS A 552 35.89 16.06 -1.71
C LYS A 552 36.07 14.56 -1.92
N ILE A 553 35.20 13.94 -2.72
CA ILE A 553 35.39 12.54 -3.15
C ILE A 553 36.51 12.49 -4.19
N ASP A 554 37.45 11.58 -4.00
CA ASP A 554 38.40 11.20 -5.04
C ASP A 554 37.73 10.23 -6.01
N GLU A 555 37.41 10.68 -7.23
CA GLU A 555 36.77 9.83 -8.25
C GLU A 555 37.64 8.62 -8.65
N GLY A 556 38.96 8.68 -8.43
CA GLY A 556 39.86 7.54 -8.62
C GLY A 556 39.74 6.45 -7.55
N SER A 557 39.01 6.71 -6.46
CA SER A 557 38.85 5.79 -5.33
C SER A 557 37.62 4.87 -5.46
N PHE A 558 36.76 5.08 -6.47
CA PHE A 558 35.57 4.25 -6.67
C PHE A 558 35.94 2.81 -6.99
N GLU A 559 35.58 1.90 -6.09
CA GLU A 559 35.78 0.47 -6.27
C GLU A 559 34.69 -0.13 -7.15
N LYS A 560 35.02 -1.20 -7.88
CA LYS A 560 34.01 -2.00 -8.57
C LYS A 560 33.17 -2.77 -7.54
N ILE A 561 31.86 -2.75 -7.72
CA ILE A 561 30.92 -3.43 -6.83
C ILE A 561 31.21 -4.93 -6.68
N ASP A 562 31.69 -5.59 -7.76
CA ASP A 562 32.08 -7.00 -7.75
C ASP A 562 33.19 -7.31 -6.74
N LYS A 563 34.10 -6.34 -6.52
CA LYS A 563 35.16 -6.48 -5.54
C LYS A 563 34.61 -6.42 -4.12
N ILE A 564 33.61 -5.57 -3.86
CA ILE A 564 32.90 -5.48 -2.58
C ILE A 564 32.12 -6.79 -2.31
N ILE A 565 31.40 -7.32 -3.30
CA ILE A 565 30.69 -8.59 -3.18
C ILE A 565 31.67 -9.73 -2.87
N SER A 566 32.82 -9.77 -3.56
CA SER A 566 33.85 -10.78 -3.38
C SER A 566 34.44 -10.77 -1.96
N VAL A 567 34.71 -9.59 -1.39
CA VAL A 567 35.29 -9.51 -0.03
C VAL A 567 34.28 -9.83 1.07
N CYS A 568 32.98 -9.69 0.80
CA CYS A 568 31.90 -10.03 1.75
C CYS A 568 31.56 -11.54 1.82
N ALA A 569 32.41 -12.41 1.28
CA ALA A 569 32.34 -13.88 1.42
C ALA A 569 30.96 -14.51 1.10
N GLY A 570 30.21 -13.92 0.16
CA GLY A 570 28.88 -14.40 -0.25
C GLY A 570 27.73 -14.01 0.69
N MET A 571 27.97 -13.13 1.67
CA MET A 571 26.93 -12.61 2.57
C MET A 571 26.07 -11.51 1.93
N VAL A 572 26.53 -10.95 0.81
CA VAL A 572 25.94 -9.80 0.13
C VAL A 572 25.59 -10.17 -1.32
N THR A 573 24.46 -9.65 -1.79
CA THR A 573 24.01 -9.78 -3.18
C THR A 573 23.57 -8.42 -3.71
N VAL A 574 23.73 -8.22 -5.02
CA VAL A 574 23.19 -7.04 -5.72
C VAL A 574 22.04 -7.50 -6.59
N ASP A 575 20.92 -6.80 -6.51
CA ASP A 575 19.82 -6.95 -7.46
C ASP A 575 20.15 -6.16 -8.73
N GLU A 576 20.40 -6.87 -9.82
CA GLU A 576 20.78 -6.28 -11.11
C GLU A 576 19.66 -5.41 -11.72
N ALA A 577 18.39 -5.63 -11.35
CA ALA A 577 17.26 -4.86 -11.87
C ALA A 577 17.06 -3.53 -11.15
N SER A 578 17.19 -3.50 -9.82
CA SER A 578 16.99 -2.29 -9.01
C SER A 578 18.28 -1.56 -8.64
N ASN A 579 19.44 -2.14 -8.94
CA ASN A 579 20.76 -1.70 -8.45
C ASN A 579 20.81 -1.54 -6.92
N ILE A 580 19.97 -2.27 -6.18
CA ILE A 580 19.98 -2.27 -4.72
C ILE A 580 20.94 -3.35 -4.22
N ILE A 581 21.79 -2.98 -3.27
CA ILE A 581 22.64 -3.94 -2.56
C ILE A 581 21.97 -4.37 -1.26
N GLY A 582 21.93 -5.67 -1.03
CA GLY A 582 21.26 -6.28 0.11
C GLY A 582 21.99 -7.50 0.64
N LEU A 583 21.54 -8.01 1.78
CA LEU A 583 22.03 -9.27 2.30
C LEU A 583 21.54 -10.42 1.43
N ALA A 584 22.38 -11.43 1.25
CA ALA A 584 22.07 -12.59 0.43
C ALA A 584 20.83 -13.37 0.94
N HIS A 585 20.47 -13.18 2.21
CA HIS A 585 19.37 -13.87 2.85
C HIS A 585 18.84 -13.13 4.08
N TYR A 586 17.53 -13.28 4.37
CA TYR A 586 16.90 -12.71 5.56
C TYR A 586 17.51 -13.24 6.89
N ILE A 587 17.88 -14.52 6.96
CA ILE A 587 18.58 -15.07 8.15
C ILE A 587 19.97 -14.45 8.33
N THR A 588 20.63 -13.99 7.25
CA THR A 588 21.88 -13.23 7.36
C THR A 588 21.64 -11.90 8.09
N GLN A 589 20.48 -11.27 7.86
CA GLN A 589 20.07 -10.06 8.58
C GLN A 589 19.86 -10.36 10.06
N GLU A 590 19.05 -11.37 10.38
CA GLU A 590 18.78 -11.78 11.77
C GLU A 590 20.09 -12.12 12.51
N TYR A 591 21.00 -12.87 11.87
CA TYR A 591 22.30 -13.21 12.44
C TYR A 591 23.15 -11.95 12.70
N LEU A 592 23.27 -11.05 11.72
CA LEU A 592 24.07 -9.82 11.85
C LEU A 592 23.48 -8.85 12.87
N GLU A 593 22.15 -8.76 12.99
CA GLU A 593 21.47 -7.95 14.01
C GLU A 593 21.76 -8.49 15.42
N ARG A 594 21.70 -9.81 15.62
CA ARG A 594 21.99 -10.42 16.94
C ARG A 594 23.48 -10.40 17.31
N THR A 595 24.36 -10.57 16.33
CA THR A 595 25.82 -10.59 16.55
C THR A 595 26.48 -9.24 16.30
N ARG A 596 25.69 -8.19 16.09
CA ARG A 596 26.14 -6.84 15.77
C ARG A 596 27.18 -6.30 16.74
N ASN A 597 26.91 -6.42 18.03
CA ASN A 597 27.80 -5.90 19.08
C ASN A 597 29.15 -6.63 19.11
N HIS A 598 29.20 -7.87 18.60
CA HIS A 598 30.43 -8.65 18.53
C HIS A 598 31.23 -8.31 17.26
N TRP A 599 30.58 -8.30 16.09
CA TRP A 599 31.28 -8.16 14.81
C TRP A 599 31.37 -6.73 14.28
N LEU A 600 30.38 -5.89 14.57
CA LEU A 600 30.22 -4.53 14.04
C LEU A 600 29.90 -3.50 15.15
N PRO A 601 30.66 -3.45 16.26
CA PRO A 601 30.32 -2.64 17.44
C PRO A 601 30.23 -1.13 17.17
N ASN A 602 31.02 -0.62 16.22
CA ASN A 602 31.11 0.82 15.93
C ASN A 602 30.36 1.23 14.65
N ALA A 603 29.56 0.33 14.05
CA ALA A 603 28.94 0.56 12.74
C ALA A 603 28.12 1.85 12.65
N GLU A 604 27.28 2.13 13.65
CA GLU A 604 26.49 3.37 13.69
C GLU A 604 27.36 4.63 13.76
N ALA A 605 28.43 4.59 14.57
CA ALA A 605 29.35 5.71 14.73
C ALA A 605 30.13 5.98 13.43
N ASP A 606 30.61 4.91 12.77
CA ASP A 606 31.33 5.00 11.50
C ASP A 606 30.43 5.52 10.37
N ILE A 607 29.17 5.09 10.33
CA ILE A 607 28.18 5.59 9.38
C ILE A 607 27.88 7.07 9.63
N ALA A 608 27.65 7.46 10.88
CA ALA A 608 27.41 8.86 11.24
C ALA A 608 28.61 9.74 10.85
N ASN A 609 29.83 9.31 11.16
CA ASN A 609 31.08 9.98 10.76
C ASN A 609 31.18 10.13 9.24
N THR A 610 30.84 9.08 8.50
CA THR A 610 30.86 9.07 7.04
C THR A 610 29.88 10.09 6.47
N CYS A 611 28.63 10.08 6.94
CA CYS A 611 27.62 11.04 6.51
C CYS A 611 28.02 12.49 6.81
N ILE A 612 28.52 12.75 8.03
CA ILE A 612 28.94 14.09 8.45
C ILE A 612 30.13 14.58 7.62
N THR A 613 31.13 13.71 7.39
CA THR A 613 32.29 14.04 6.55
C THR A 613 31.84 14.37 5.13
N TYR A 614 30.96 13.54 4.55
CA TYR A 614 30.42 13.77 3.21
C TYR A 614 29.70 15.12 3.11
N LEU A 615 28.82 15.42 4.07
CA LEU A 615 28.09 16.68 4.10
C LEU A 615 29.00 17.90 4.32
N SER A 616 30.22 17.69 4.82
CA SER A 616 31.24 18.73 5.05
C SER A 616 32.16 18.99 3.85
N PHE A 617 31.90 18.38 2.69
CA PHE A 617 32.69 18.63 1.48
C PHE A 617 32.51 20.05 0.94
N SER A 618 33.56 20.57 0.29
CA SER A 618 33.56 21.93 -0.26
C SER A 618 32.52 22.15 -1.36
N ALA A 619 32.09 21.06 -2.01
CA ALA A 619 30.95 21.07 -2.95
C ALA A 619 29.65 21.60 -2.32
N PHE A 620 29.51 21.53 -0.99
CA PHE A 620 28.32 21.96 -0.24
C PHE A 620 28.51 23.30 0.47
N GLU A 621 29.70 23.93 0.42
CA GLU A 621 30.02 25.20 1.11
C GLU A 621 29.24 26.41 0.55
N ASN A 622 28.87 26.39 -0.74
CA ASN A 622 28.18 27.50 -1.42
C ASN A 622 26.73 27.75 -0.93
N GLY A 623 26.26 27.02 0.09
CA GLY A 623 24.96 27.23 0.73
C GLY A 623 23.78 26.61 -0.03
N ALA A 624 22.57 27.11 0.26
CA ALA A 624 21.31 26.63 -0.31
C ALA A 624 21.25 26.82 -1.83
N CYS A 625 20.74 25.81 -2.53
CA CYS A 625 20.46 25.90 -3.96
C CYS A 625 19.45 27.03 -4.21
N ARG A 626 19.70 27.85 -5.22
CA ARG A 626 18.86 29.04 -5.50
C ARG A 626 17.54 28.68 -6.20
N ASN A 627 17.49 27.52 -6.83
CA ASN A 627 16.32 26.99 -7.52
C ASN A 627 16.38 25.45 -7.58
N ASP A 628 15.25 24.85 -7.97
CA ASP A 628 15.09 23.39 -8.06
C ASP A 628 16.06 22.78 -9.08
N ASP A 629 16.40 23.49 -10.16
CA ASP A 629 17.35 23.00 -11.18
C ASP A 629 18.78 22.83 -10.62
N GLU A 630 19.24 23.76 -9.77
CA GLU A 630 20.54 23.65 -9.09
C GLU A 630 20.53 22.50 -8.08
N PHE A 631 19.41 22.29 -7.41
CA PHE A 631 19.22 21.20 -6.47
C PHE A 631 19.23 19.84 -7.18
N ASP A 632 18.50 19.70 -8.28
CA ASP A 632 18.46 18.48 -9.10
C ASP A 632 19.84 18.15 -9.69
N LYS A 633 20.57 19.16 -10.19
CA LYS A 633 21.96 18.97 -10.65
C LYS A 633 22.88 18.50 -9.52
N ARG A 634 22.72 19.04 -8.31
CA ARG A 634 23.51 18.62 -7.15
C ARG A 634 23.18 17.19 -6.75
N LEU A 635 21.91 16.78 -6.78
CA LEU A 635 21.48 15.42 -6.47
C LEU A 635 21.96 14.40 -7.51
N GLN A 636 22.01 14.78 -8.79
CA GLN A 636 22.58 13.95 -9.85
C GLN A 636 24.09 13.73 -9.66
N SER A 637 24.83 14.75 -9.26
CA SER A 637 26.28 14.66 -9.00
C SER A 637 26.61 14.00 -7.65
N HIS A 638 25.68 14.05 -6.69
CA HIS A 638 25.84 13.55 -5.33
C HIS A 638 24.65 12.66 -4.87
N PRO A 639 24.44 11.48 -5.47
CA PRO A 639 23.35 10.56 -5.11
C PRO A 639 23.24 10.22 -3.62
N PHE A 640 24.37 10.13 -2.91
CA PHE A 640 24.40 9.82 -1.48
C PHE A 640 23.98 11.00 -0.57
N TYR A 641 23.89 12.23 -1.10
CA TYR A 641 23.57 13.44 -0.34
C TYR A 641 22.25 13.33 0.43
N ASP A 642 21.20 12.86 -0.23
CA ASP A 642 19.85 12.75 0.35
C ASP A 642 19.82 11.81 1.56
N TYR A 643 20.48 10.66 1.43
CA TYR A 643 20.61 9.71 2.52
C TYR A 643 21.39 10.31 3.68
N ALA A 644 22.57 10.87 3.40
CA ALA A 644 23.45 11.43 4.41
C ALA A 644 22.75 12.55 5.20
N ALA A 645 22.12 13.50 4.52
CA ALA A 645 21.46 14.66 5.12
C ALA A 645 20.31 14.29 6.07
N ARG A 646 19.56 13.22 5.74
CA ARG A 646 18.37 12.80 6.52
C ARG A 646 18.68 11.82 7.65
N ASN A 647 19.76 11.02 7.52
CA ASN A 647 19.97 9.86 8.39
C ASN A 647 21.16 9.97 9.35
N TRP A 648 22.11 10.89 9.14
CA TRP A 648 23.32 10.98 9.97
C TRP A 648 23.02 11.05 11.49
N GLY A 649 22.01 11.83 11.87
CA GLY A 649 21.68 12.05 13.29
C GLY A 649 21.04 10.83 13.95
N TYR A 650 20.27 10.03 13.20
CA TYR A 650 19.72 8.77 13.70
C TYR A 650 20.80 7.70 13.89
N HIS A 651 21.87 7.73 13.09
CA HIS A 651 23.04 6.88 13.29
C HIS A 651 23.85 7.35 14.50
N ALA A 652 24.07 8.67 14.65
CA ALA A 652 24.75 9.22 15.82
C ALA A 652 24.00 8.92 17.15
N GLN A 653 22.66 8.91 17.12
CA GLN A 653 21.85 8.54 18.28
C GLN A 653 21.95 7.06 18.65
N ALA A 654 22.04 6.17 17.64
CA ALA A 654 22.13 4.73 17.84
C ALA A 654 23.55 4.25 18.19
N ALA A 655 24.55 5.13 18.06
CA ALA A 655 25.95 4.80 18.34
C ALA A 655 26.18 4.59 19.85
N PRO A 656 27.02 3.61 20.25
CA PRO A 656 27.36 3.38 21.66
C PRO A 656 28.08 4.56 22.31
N ALA A 657 28.80 5.36 21.52
CA ALA A 657 29.51 6.56 21.95
C ALA A 657 29.28 7.68 20.94
N LEU A 658 29.24 8.92 21.44
CA LEU A 658 29.03 10.11 20.61
C LEU A 658 30.19 10.27 19.61
N PRO A 659 29.95 10.32 18.29
CA PRO A 659 31.00 10.55 17.33
C PRO A 659 31.55 11.99 17.42
N ASP A 660 32.88 12.15 17.47
CA ASP A 660 33.57 13.44 17.65
C ASP A 660 33.17 14.52 16.63
N CYS A 661 32.79 14.09 15.41
CA CYS A 661 32.41 15.00 14.34
C CYS A 661 31.06 15.68 14.57
N VAL A 662 30.17 15.10 15.39
CA VAL A 662 28.82 15.64 15.67
C VAL A 662 28.91 17.01 16.33
N LEU A 663 29.86 17.20 17.25
CA LEU A 663 30.05 18.45 17.98
C LEU A 663 30.63 19.59 17.13
N ASN A 664 31.24 19.26 15.98
CA ASN A 664 31.90 20.23 15.09
C ASN A 664 31.16 20.46 13.78
N PHE A 665 29.99 19.83 13.58
CA PHE A 665 29.34 19.73 12.28
C PHE A 665 28.89 21.08 11.68
N SER A 666 28.33 22.00 12.48
CA SER A 666 27.77 23.25 11.94
C SER A 666 28.80 24.37 11.71
N ARG A 667 30.02 24.25 12.23
CA ARG A 667 31.10 25.21 11.92
C ARG A 667 31.43 25.28 10.42
N ASN A 668 31.23 24.19 9.67
CA ASN A 668 31.60 24.10 8.25
C ASN A 668 30.42 23.85 7.30
N THR A 669 29.22 23.52 7.78
CA THR A 669 28.08 23.19 6.92
C THR A 669 26.89 24.11 7.18
N ARG A 670 26.69 25.10 6.29
CA ARG A 670 25.41 25.79 6.18
C ARG A 670 24.40 24.81 5.57
N ASN A 671 23.79 24.01 6.43
CA ASN A 671 22.83 22.98 6.03
C ASN A 671 21.69 23.62 5.21
N GLN A 672 21.46 23.14 3.98
CA GLN A 672 20.54 23.78 3.03
C GLN A 672 19.09 23.83 3.52
N MET A 673 18.72 22.92 4.42
CA MET A 673 17.35 22.87 4.95
C MET A 673 17.05 24.09 5.83
N PHE A 674 18.04 24.63 6.55
CA PHE A 674 17.89 25.81 7.42
C PHE A 674 19.24 26.52 7.62
N PRO A 675 19.53 27.63 6.92
CA PRO A 675 20.84 28.30 6.92
C PRO A 675 21.28 28.92 8.27
N THR A 676 20.48 28.77 9.32
CA THR A 676 20.62 29.36 10.66
C THR A 676 20.47 28.34 11.79
N MET A 677 20.27 27.05 11.50
CA MET A 677 20.20 26.02 12.55
C MET A 677 21.59 25.73 13.11
N THR A 678 21.75 25.88 14.42
CA THR A 678 23.00 25.53 15.13
C THR A 678 23.11 24.02 15.38
N GLU A 679 24.29 23.56 15.82
CA GLU A 679 24.50 22.18 16.26
C GLU A 679 23.47 21.77 17.31
N LEU A 680 23.15 22.67 18.25
CA LEU A 680 22.19 22.41 19.33
C LEU A 680 20.77 22.19 18.81
N HIS A 681 20.36 22.84 17.71
CA HIS A 681 19.07 22.58 17.08
C HIS A 681 19.03 21.20 16.43
N LEU A 682 20.09 20.82 15.71
CA LEU A 682 20.18 19.54 15.01
C LEU A 682 20.24 18.37 16.00
N THR A 683 21.07 18.47 17.03
CA THR A 683 21.17 17.44 18.07
C THR A 683 19.87 17.31 18.87
N SER A 684 19.15 18.42 19.08
CA SER A 684 17.82 18.40 19.70
C SER A 684 16.73 17.82 18.78
N TYR A 685 16.82 18.03 17.47
CA TYR A 685 15.92 17.41 16.48
C TYR A 685 16.09 15.89 16.44
N PHE A 686 17.34 15.40 16.47
CA PHE A 686 17.65 13.98 16.41
C PHE A 686 17.62 13.27 17.78
N GLY A 687 17.58 14.02 18.89
CA GLY A 687 17.52 13.43 20.23
C GLY A 687 18.87 12.90 20.72
N ILE A 688 19.98 13.55 20.35
CA ILE A 688 21.34 13.13 20.71
C ILE A 688 21.69 13.74 22.08
N GLU A 689 21.26 13.07 23.15
CA GLU A 689 21.35 13.55 24.54
C GLU A 689 22.78 13.96 24.97
N GLU A 690 23.78 13.15 24.66
CA GLU A 690 25.17 13.44 25.04
C GLU A 690 25.67 14.72 24.37
N ALA A 691 25.34 14.91 23.09
CA ALA A 691 25.73 16.10 22.35
C ALA A 691 25.01 17.35 22.87
N VAL A 692 23.72 17.25 23.18
CA VAL A 692 22.96 18.35 23.79
C VAL A 692 23.59 18.77 25.11
N ARG A 693 23.94 17.81 25.98
CA ARG A 693 24.59 18.08 27.28
C ARG A 693 25.91 18.84 27.13
N VAL A 694 26.76 18.43 26.18
CA VAL A 694 28.04 19.09 25.90
C VAL A 694 27.81 20.49 25.31
N LEU A 695 26.90 20.61 24.33
CA LEU A 695 26.63 21.86 23.63
C LEU A 695 25.96 22.92 24.51
N LEU A 696 25.19 22.53 25.52
CA LEU A 696 24.63 23.46 26.51
C LEU A 696 25.71 24.17 27.36
N GLY A 697 26.92 23.62 27.44
CA GLY A 697 28.06 24.30 28.04
C GLY A 697 28.67 25.41 27.16
N ILE A 698 28.32 25.44 25.86
CA ILE A 698 28.96 26.30 24.84
C ILE A 698 27.96 27.26 24.20
N HIS A 699 26.72 26.82 23.97
CA HIS A 699 25.67 27.55 23.27
C HIS A 699 24.51 27.92 24.20
N LYS A 700 23.86 29.05 23.92
CA LYS A 700 22.62 29.43 24.60
C LYS A 700 21.48 28.50 24.14
N PRO A 701 20.63 28.00 25.06
CA PRO A 701 19.50 27.13 24.73
C PRO A 701 18.40 27.83 23.94
N ASP A 702 18.34 29.18 23.99
CA ASP A 702 17.31 30.01 23.34
C ASP A 702 17.70 30.57 21.98
N LEU A 703 18.76 30.05 21.37
CA LEU A 703 19.09 30.42 20.00
C LEU A 703 17.91 30.07 19.09
N LYS A 704 17.52 31.02 18.24
CA LYS A 704 16.44 30.84 17.28
C LYS A 704 17.02 30.62 15.88
N ASP A 705 16.44 29.69 15.13
CA ASP A 705 16.67 29.57 13.70
C ASP A 705 15.91 30.65 12.90
N SER A 706 15.94 30.54 11.57
CA SER A 706 15.31 31.44 10.60
C SER A 706 13.78 31.34 10.62
N CYS A 707 13.25 30.24 11.15
CA CYS A 707 11.84 30.08 11.44
C CYS A 707 11.49 30.53 12.87
N GLY A 708 12.44 31.11 13.62
CA GLY A 708 12.22 31.53 15.00
C GLY A 708 12.15 30.38 16.01
N ARG A 709 12.42 29.14 15.59
CA ARG A 709 12.31 27.94 16.44
C ARG A 709 13.57 27.76 17.27
N THR A 710 13.39 27.29 18.49
CA THR A 710 14.47 26.96 19.43
C THR A 710 14.78 25.46 19.42
N PRO A 711 15.94 25.02 19.96
CA PRO A 711 16.22 23.61 20.24
C PRO A 711 15.09 22.91 21.01
N LEU A 712 14.48 23.60 21.98
CA LEU A 712 13.33 23.11 22.75
C LEU A 712 12.11 22.84 21.85
N SER A 713 11.84 23.71 20.88
CA SER A 713 10.75 23.52 19.91
C SER A 713 10.93 22.23 19.10
N TYR A 714 12.15 21.94 18.66
CA TYR A 714 12.45 20.72 17.91
C TYR A 714 12.40 19.45 18.76
N ALA A 715 12.96 19.50 19.98
CA ALA A 715 12.88 18.38 20.92
C ALA A 715 11.42 18.05 21.28
N ALA A 716 10.60 19.08 21.51
CA ALA A 716 9.18 18.95 21.78
C ALA A 716 8.40 18.40 20.59
N GLN A 717 8.68 18.86 19.37
CA GLN A 717 8.06 18.34 18.15
C GLN A 717 8.38 16.85 17.91
N LYS A 718 9.60 16.42 18.23
CA LYS A 718 10.10 15.07 17.93
C LYS A 718 9.93 14.04 19.04
N GLY A 719 9.49 14.45 20.23
CA GLY A 719 9.20 13.51 21.33
C GLY A 719 10.41 13.17 22.21
N HIS A 720 11.49 13.96 22.14
CA HIS A 720 12.74 13.67 22.86
C HIS A 720 12.69 14.16 24.32
N THR A 721 11.99 13.41 25.16
CA THR A 721 11.72 13.75 26.58
C THR A 721 12.98 14.04 27.39
N ALA A 722 14.05 13.25 27.22
CA ALA A 722 15.30 13.46 27.93
C ALA A 722 16.02 14.75 27.49
N VAL A 723 16.00 15.08 26.20
CA VAL A 723 16.52 16.35 25.67
C VAL A 723 15.70 17.53 26.19
N VAL A 724 14.37 17.43 26.20
CA VAL A 724 13.49 18.46 26.81
C VAL A 724 13.86 18.66 28.28
N THR A 725 14.07 17.57 29.02
CA THR A 725 14.49 17.64 30.43
C THR A 725 15.84 18.37 30.57
N GLN A 726 16.83 18.07 29.73
CA GLN A 726 18.14 18.72 29.76
C GLN A 726 18.06 20.21 29.40
N LEU A 727 17.26 20.57 28.40
CA LEU A 727 17.06 21.96 27.97
C LEU A 727 16.31 22.81 29.03
N LEU A 728 15.47 22.18 29.85
CA LEU A 728 14.70 22.80 30.94
C LEU A 728 15.33 22.60 32.34
N ALA A 729 16.49 21.96 32.42
CA ALA A 729 17.17 21.70 33.69
C ALA A 729 17.95 22.94 34.14
N ASN A 730 17.64 23.41 35.35
CA ASN A 730 18.21 24.66 35.85
C ASN A 730 19.72 24.59 36.09
N HIS A 731 20.31 23.40 36.22
CA HIS A 731 21.72 23.17 36.51
C HIS A 731 22.19 21.89 35.79
N VAL A 732 23.09 22.01 34.81
CA VAL A 732 23.84 20.86 34.27
C VAL A 732 25.09 20.68 35.16
N PRO A 733 25.21 19.60 35.95
CA PRO A 733 26.43 19.36 36.72
C PRO A 733 27.58 19.03 35.75
N GLN A 734 28.52 19.98 35.59
CA GLN A 734 29.73 19.78 34.79
C GLN A 734 30.83 19.11 35.63
N PRO A 735 31.58 18.11 35.12
CA PRO A 735 32.62 17.43 35.88
C PRO A 735 33.90 18.23 36.19
N ARG A 736 34.08 19.47 35.71
CA ARG A 736 35.26 20.28 36.05
C ARG A 736 35.09 21.77 35.70
N PHE A 737 35.26 22.61 36.72
CA PHE A 737 35.50 24.06 36.74
C PHE A 737 35.38 24.81 35.40
N ILE A 738 34.29 25.56 35.22
CA ILE A 738 34.22 26.93 34.65
C ILE A 738 32.80 27.48 35.00
N LYS A 739 32.75 28.70 35.57
CA LYS A 739 31.58 29.56 35.90
C LYS A 739 30.17 28.98 35.68
N LEU A 740 29.40 28.87 36.77
CA LEU A 740 27.94 28.70 36.77
C LEU A 740 27.30 29.80 35.88
N PHE A 741 26.88 29.42 34.68
CA PHE A 741 25.87 30.17 33.95
C PHE A 741 24.61 29.32 33.92
N THR A 742 23.59 29.75 34.66
CA THR A 742 22.23 29.20 34.57
C THR A 742 21.62 29.72 33.27
N TYR A 743 21.52 28.88 32.26
CA TYR A 743 20.76 29.19 31.05
C TYR A 743 19.58 28.23 30.99
N ASP A 744 18.42 28.71 31.43
CA ASP A 744 17.15 27.99 31.24
C ASP A 744 16.63 28.31 29.84
N ALA A 745 16.21 27.30 29.08
CA ALA A 745 15.47 27.54 27.85
C ALA A 745 14.15 28.26 28.20
N THR A 746 13.87 29.37 27.51
CA THR A 746 12.61 30.08 27.60
C THR A 746 11.49 29.17 27.09
N ILE A 747 10.69 28.68 28.04
CA ILE A 747 9.73 27.59 27.85
C ILE A 747 8.63 27.90 26.81
N ASP A 748 8.21 29.16 26.74
CA ASP A 748 7.15 29.66 25.86
C ASP A 748 7.71 30.37 24.61
N THR A 749 8.88 29.93 24.13
CA THR A 749 9.48 30.51 22.93
C THR A 749 8.59 30.34 21.71
N LYS A 750 8.27 31.47 21.09
CA LYS A 750 7.44 31.54 19.89
C LYS A 750 8.29 31.54 18.62
N ASP A 751 7.88 30.72 17.66
CA ASP A 751 8.41 30.74 16.29
C ASP A 751 7.78 31.87 15.45
N VAL A 752 8.12 31.95 14.16
CA VAL A 752 7.58 33.00 13.25
C VAL A 752 6.07 32.94 13.07
N SER A 753 5.44 31.80 13.38
CA SER A 753 3.99 31.63 13.35
C SER A 753 3.37 31.73 14.75
N ASN A 754 4.12 32.21 15.74
CA ASN A 754 3.75 32.25 17.15
C ASN A 754 3.45 30.87 17.79
N THR A 755 3.96 29.78 17.22
CA THR A 755 3.79 28.42 17.77
C THR A 755 4.82 28.14 18.86
N THR A 756 4.38 27.54 19.97
CA THR A 756 5.21 27.21 21.14
C THR A 756 5.65 25.74 21.16
N PRO A 757 6.69 25.37 21.95
CA PRO A 757 7.05 23.97 22.17
C PRO A 757 5.88 23.12 22.68
N LEU A 758 5.02 23.67 23.55
CA LEU A 758 3.83 22.99 24.05
C LEU A 758 2.83 22.68 22.93
N ALA A 759 2.60 23.64 22.01
CA ALA A 759 1.75 23.42 20.84
C ALA A 759 2.32 22.35 19.88
N TYR A 760 3.65 22.34 19.69
CA TYR A 760 4.32 21.30 18.89
C TYR A 760 4.20 19.91 19.52
N ALA A 761 4.40 19.79 20.84
CA ALA A 761 4.19 18.54 21.56
C ALA A 761 2.73 18.08 21.47
N ALA A 762 1.77 19.01 21.53
CA ALA A 762 0.36 18.69 21.46
C ALA A 762 -0.08 18.22 20.08
N LEU A 763 0.43 18.85 19.01
CA LEU A 763 0.18 18.47 17.63
C LEU A 763 0.72 17.08 17.27
N ASN A 764 1.75 16.59 17.97
CA ASN A 764 2.39 15.30 17.67
C ASN A 764 2.10 14.22 18.73
N GLY A 765 1.28 14.49 19.73
CA GLY A 765 0.81 13.48 20.69
C GLY A 765 1.80 13.14 21.80
N HIS A 766 2.76 14.00 22.12
CA HIS A 766 3.85 13.70 23.07
C HIS A 766 3.47 13.98 24.53
N THR A 767 2.63 13.12 25.12
CA THR A 767 2.07 13.29 26.49
C THR A 767 3.12 13.51 27.57
N ALA A 768 4.26 12.82 27.53
CA ALA A 768 5.34 12.99 28.51
C ALA A 768 5.93 14.41 28.50
N ILE A 769 6.09 14.99 27.31
CA ILE A 769 6.62 16.35 27.13
C ILE A 769 5.59 17.39 27.57
N ILE A 770 4.30 17.18 27.30
CA ILE A 770 3.22 18.03 27.81
C ILE A 770 3.30 18.14 29.33
N MET A 771 3.40 17.01 30.03
CA MET A 771 3.52 16.99 31.50
C MET A 771 4.78 17.73 31.97
N GLN A 772 5.94 17.53 31.32
CA GLN A 772 7.18 18.22 31.69
C GLN A 772 7.10 19.73 31.48
N LEU A 773 6.58 20.18 30.34
CA LEU A 773 6.45 21.61 30.03
C LEU A 773 5.49 22.30 31.00
N LEU A 774 4.32 21.70 31.27
CA LEU A 774 3.34 22.26 32.21
C LEU A 774 3.88 22.28 33.65
N ALA A 775 4.56 21.22 34.09
CA ALA A 775 5.21 21.19 35.41
C ALA A 775 6.30 22.26 35.57
N LYS A 776 6.90 22.70 34.47
CA LYS A 776 7.89 23.80 34.42
C LYS A 776 7.26 25.17 34.17
N GLY A 777 5.93 25.27 34.15
CA GLY A 777 5.19 26.53 34.07
C GLY A 777 4.92 27.03 32.65
N ALA A 778 4.92 26.17 31.63
CA ALA A 778 4.55 26.55 30.27
C ALA A 778 3.11 27.10 30.22
N ALA A 779 2.91 28.22 29.51
CA ALA A 779 1.59 28.82 29.38
C ALA A 779 0.71 27.98 28.42
N ILE A 780 -0.37 27.42 28.98
CA ILE A 780 -1.25 26.47 28.29
C ILE A 780 -2.12 27.11 27.19
N GLU A 781 -2.38 28.42 27.29
CA GLU A 781 -3.31 29.18 26.43
C GLU A 781 -2.64 29.97 25.30
N ILE A 782 -1.34 29.80 25.05
CA ILE A 782 -0.69 30.57 23.98
C ILE A 782 -1.26 30.17 22.63
N GLN A 783 -1.80 31.16 21.93
CA GLN A 783 -2.29 31.04 20.56
C GLN A 783 -1.20 31.40 19.54
N ASN A 784 -1.20 30.66 18.43
CA ASN A 784 -0.41 30.97 17.25
C ASN A 784 -1.11 32.05 16.38
N ASP A 785 -0.53 32.39 15.23
CA ASP A 785 -1.09 33.42 14.33
C ASP A 785 -2.49 33.09 13.79
N PHE A 786 -2.88 31.81 13.84
CA PHE A 786 -4.22 31.37 13.45
C PHE A 786 -5.21 31.39 14.62
N GLY A 787 -4.80 31.85 15.81
CA GLY A 787 -5.60 31.80 17.04
C GLY A 787 -5.66 30.41 17.69
N ARG A 788 -4.84 29.45 17.25
CA ARG A 788 -4.95 28.05 17.71
C ARG A 788 -4.18 27.79 19.00
N THR A 789 -4.83 27.16 19.97
CA THR A 789 -4.24 26.71 21.24
C THR A 789 -3.64 25.29 21.12
N PRO A 790 -2.76 24.85 22.05
CA PRO A 790 -2.31 23.46 22.13
C PRO A 790 -3.45 22.43 22.16
N LEU A 791 -4.56 22.75 22.84
CA LEU A 791 -5.76 21.89 22.91
C LEU A 791 -6.38 21.67 21.53
N MET A 792 -6.47 22.72 20.70
CA MET A 792 -6.97 22.60 19.32
C MET A 792 -6.03 21.75 18.45
N HIS A 793 -4.71 21.87 18.64
CA HIS A 793 -3.75 21.02 17.92
C HIS A 793 -3.90 19.53 18.24
N ALA A 794 -4.14 19.20 19.52
CA ALA A 794 -4.46 17.83 19.92
C ALA A 794 -5.79 17.35 19.33
N ALA A 795 -6.80 18.23 19.27
CA ALA A 795 -8.11 17.93 18.70
C ALA A 795 -8.08 17.69 17.19
N VAL A 796 -7.28 18.43 16.43
CA VAL A 796 -7.09 18.23 14.97
C VAL A 796 -6.53 16.84 14.64
N ARG A 797 -5.63 16.32 15.48
CA ARG A 797 -4.88 15.06 15.23
C ARG A 797 -5.41 13.85 15.98
N GLY A 798 -6.44 14.01 16.81
CA GLY A 798 -7.04 12.90 17.55
C GLY A 798 -6.21 12.43 18.75
N HIS A 799 -5.34 13.28 19.32
CA HIS A 799 -4.46 12.90 20.41
C HIS A 799 -5.17 12.95 21.76
N GLN A 800 -6.00 11.95 22.02
CA GLN A 800 -6.88 11.86 23.20
C GLN A 800 -6.12 12.02 24.53
N ALA A 801 -5.04 11.26 24.76
CA ALA A 801 -4.29 11.34 26.01
C ALA A 801 -3.69 12.73 26.27
N VAL A 802 -3.27 13.44 25.22
CA VAL A 802 -2.79 14.83 25.34
C VAL A 802 -3.94 15.77 25.67
N LEU A 803 -5.08 15.59 25.01
CA LEU A 803 -6.29 16.36 25.25
C LEU A 803 -6.73 16.26 26.72
N THR A 804 -6.79 15.04 27.27
CA THR A 804 -7.13 14.81 28.68
C THR A 804 -6.17 15.55 29.61
N GLN A 805 -4.87 15.50 29.33
CA GLN A 805 -3.85 16.16 30.15
C GLN A 805 -3.93 17.69 30.09
N LEU A 806 -4.14 18.26 28.89
CA LEU A 806 -4.31 19.70 28.74
C LEU A 806 -5.56 20.19 29.48
N LEU A 807 -6.69 19.51 29.36
CA LEU A 807 -7.92 19.85 30.08
C LEU A 807 -7.75 19.70 31.60
N ALA A 808 -7.06 18.65 32.06
CA ALA A 808 -6.78 18.46 33.49
C ALA A 808 -5.89 19.57 34.08
N ASN A 809 -5.08 20.23 33.24
CA ASN A 809 -4.24 21.38 33.62
C ASN A 809 -4.90 22.74 33.29
N GLY A 810 -6.22 22.75 33.07
CA GLY A 810 -7.01 23.98 32.95
C GLY A 810 -7.06 24.60 31.55
N ALA A 811 -6.78 23.82 30.49
CA ALA A 811 -6.94 24.33 29.13
C ALA A 811 -8.41 24.74 28.85
N ALA A 812 -8.59 25.89 28.21
CA ALA A 812 -9.91 26.42 27.88
C ALA A 812 -10.58 25.56 26.80
N ILE A 813 -11.58 24.79 27.22
CA ILE A 813 -12.35 23.89 26.34
C ILE A 813 -13.10 24.64 25.23
N GLU A 814 -13.47 25.89 25.48
CA GLU A 814 -14.19 26.80 24.56
C GLU A 814 -13.30 27.87 23.92
N ALA A 815 -11.97 27.69 23.93
CA ALA A 815 -11.09 28.59 23.19
C ALA A 815 -11.52 28.69 21.72
N LYS A 816 -11.46 29.89 21.14
CA LYS A 816 -11.80 30.13 19.73
C LYS A 816 -10.59 30.59 18.96
N ASP A 817 -10.41 30.02 17.78
CA ASP A 817 -9.40 30.48 16.83
C ASP A 817 -9.88 31.69 16.02
N GLN A 818 -9.08 32.18 15.08
CA GLN A 818 -9.44 33.38 14.30
C GLN A 818 -10.68 33.21 13.42
N TRP A 819 -11.10 31.97 13.17
CA TRP A 819 -12.32 31.64 12.43
C TRP A 819 -13.47 31.31 13.38
N GLY A 820 -13.31 31.50 14.68
CA GLY A 820 -14.31 31.18 15.69
C GLY A 820 -14.42 29.69 16.01
N GLN A 821 -13.50 28.85 15.53
CA GLN A 821 -13.59 27.40 15.70
C GLN A 821 -13.11 26.98 17.09
N THR A 822 -13.91 26.16 17.76
CA THR A 822 -13.57 25.54 19.05
C THR A 822 -12.80 24.23 18.85
N PRO A 823 -12.11 23.69 19.89
CA PRO A 823 -11.54 22.35 19.85
C PRO A 823 -12.54 21.27 19.40
N LEU A 824 -13.82 21.39 19.79
CA LEU A 824 -14.87 20.45 19.40
C LEU A 824 -15.18 20.52 17.89
N ILE A 825 -15.23 21.74 17.31
CA ILE A 825 -15.36 21.92 15.87
C ILE A 825 -14.15 21.36 15.13
N HIS A 826 -12.92 21.54 15.64
CA HIS A 826 -11.72 20.94 15.07
C HIS A 826 -11.76 19.41 15.08
N ALA A 827 -12.21 18.80 16.18
CA ALA A 827 -12.40 17.35 16.28
C ALA A 827 -13.44 16.85 15.26
N ALA A 828 -14.56 17.58 15.14
CA ALA A 828 -15.63 17.29 14.18
C ALA A 828 -15.15 17.32 12.73
N ARG A 829 -14.52 18.43 12.29
CA ARG A 829 -14.03 18.61 10.90
C ARG A 829 -12.98 17.58 10.50
N ASN A 830 -12.22 17.06 11.46
CA ASN A 830 -11.14 16.12 11.20
C ASN A 830 -11.52 14.65 11.44
N GLY A 831 -12.77 14.35 11.81
CA GLY A 831 -13.24 12.97 12.02
C GLY A 831 -12.67 12.31 13.29
N GLN A 832 -12.29 13.11 14.29
CA GLN A 832 -11.59 12.62 15.48
C GLN A 832 -12.58 12.19 16.58
N THR A 833 -13.21 11.04 16.38
CA THR A 833 -14.32 10.52 17.18
C THR A 833 -14.04 10.46 18.69
N ALA A 834 -12.94 9.85 19.11
CA ALA A 834 -12.62 9.66 20.53
C ALA A 834 -12.36 11.00 21.25
N VAL A 835 -11.76 11.96 20.54
CA VAL A 835 -11.53 13.33 21.04
C VAL A 835 -12.84 14.11 21.09
N PHE A 836 -13.71 13.95 20.08
CA PHE A 836 -15.02 14.59 20.02
C PHE A 836 -15.91 14.15 21.19
N THR A 837 -15.99 12.85 21.46
CA THR A 837 -16.77 12.30 22.57
C THR A 837 -16.20 12.71 23.93
N GLU A 838 -14.87 12.75 24.07
CA GLU A 838 -14.25 13.21 25.31
C GLU A 838 -14.48 14.70 25.58
N LEU A 839 -14.39 15.55 24.55
CA LEU A 839 -14.68 16.99 24.68
C LEU A 839 -16.12 17.23 25.15
N LEU A 840 -17.11 16.52 24.56
CA LEU A 840 -18.50 16.57 25.02
C LEU A 840 -18.65 16.07 26.46
N ALA A 841 -18.00 14.96 26.81
CA ALA A 841 -18.01 14.43 28.17
C ALA A 841 -17.37 15.39 29.19
N LYS A 842 -16.47 16.27 28.74
CA LYS A 842 -15.82 17.32 29.53
C LYS A 842 -16.59 18.66 29.50
N GLY A 843 -17.76 18.70 28.87
CA GLY A 843 -18.67 19.84 28.88
C GLY A 843 -18.45 20.84 27.75
N ALA A 844 -17.86 20.44 26.63
CA ALA A 844 -17.75 21.29 25.45
C ALA A 844 -19.15 21.63 24.89
N ASP A 845 -19.34 22.88 24.46
CA ASP A 845 -20.61 23.36 23.91
C ASP A 845 -20.87 22.76 22.52
N ALA A 846 -21.83 21.83 22.45
CA ALA A 846 -22.26 21.18 21.21
C ALA A 846 -22.89 22.16 20.20
N GLU A 847 -23.37 23.31 20.66
CA GLU A 847 -24.05 24.34 19.86
C GLU A 847 -23.14 25.54 19.54
N ALA A 848 -21.87 25.50 19.94
CA ALA A 848 -20.93 26.56 19.62
C ALA A 848 -20.82 26.73 18.09
N THR A 849 -20.97 27.96 17.61
CA THR A 849 -20.82 28.24 16.17
C THR A 849 -19.50 28.92 15.87
N ASP A 850 -18.89 28.56 14.74
CA ASP A 850 -17.78 29.31 14.17
C ASP A 850 -18.24 30.62 13.50
N SER A 851 -17.30 31.38 12.93
CA SER A 851 -17.56 32.65 12.25
C SER A 851 -18.50 32.54 11.03
N THR A 852 -18.67 31.34 10.48
CA THR A 852 -19.59 31.06 9.37
C THR A 852 -20.96 30.59 9.83
N GLY A 853 -21.16 30.42 11.15
CA GLY A 853 -22.38 29.87 11.74
C GLY A 853 -22.41 28.35 11.76
N GLU A 854 -21.31 27.67 11.40
CA GLU A 854 -21.23 26.20 11.44
C GLU A 854 -21.10 25.71 12.89
N THR A 855 -21.99 24.80 13.31
CA THR A 855 -21.89 24.06 14.57
C THR A 855 -20.98 22.83 14.42
N PRO A 856 -20.48 22.23 15.52
CA PRO A 856 -19.77 20.96 15.48
C PRO A 856 -20.52 19.86 14.71
N LEU A 857 -21.85 19.85 14.82
CA LEU A 857 -22.72 18.92 14.12
C LEU A 857 -22.66 19.11 12.59
N ILE A 858 -22.78 20.36 12.12
CA ILE A 858 -22.67 20.69 10.69
C ILE A 858 -21.25 20.38 10.19
N ALA A 859 -20.23 20.69 10.99
CA ALA A 859 -18.84 20.39 10.68
C ALA A 859 -18.55 18.87 10.56
N ALA A 860 -19.23 18.03 11.36
CA ALA A 860 -19.13 16.57 11.28
C ALA A 860 -19.83 16.00 10.03
N TRP A 861 -20.86 16.66 9.50
CA TRP A 861 -21.58 16.18 8.31
C TRP A 861 -20.71 16.11 7.05
N TYR A 862 -19.70 16.97 6.94
CA TYR A 862 -18.78 16.99 5.80
C TYR A 862 -17.76 15.82 5.80
N ARG A 863 -17.68 14.99 6.85
CA ARG A 863 -16.91 13.74 6.91
C ARG A 863 -17.56 12.72 7.86
N PRO A 864 -18.10 11.57 7.38
CA PRO A 864 -18.65 10.56 8.28
C PRO A 864 -17.58 10.08 9.27
N MET A 865 -17.91 10.09 10.56
CA MET A 865 -17.06 9.61 11.65
C MET A 865 -17.01 8.07 11.59
N ASP A 866 -15.94 7.49 11.06
CA ASP A 866 -15.82 6.05 10.72
C ASP A 866 -16.05 5.06 11.90
N THR A 867 -16.16 5.54 13.14
CA THR A 867 -16.27 4.69 14.36
C THR A 867 -17.53 4.92 15.20
N LEU A 868 -18.34 5.94 14.91
CA LEU A 868 -19.66 6.10 15.53
C LEU A 868 -20.72 5.74 14.49
N THR A 869 -21.60 4.79 14.80
CA THR A 869 -22.82 4.63 14.02
C THR A 869 -23.59 5.96 14.04
N GLU A 870 -24.25 6.33 12.94
CA GLU A 870 -25.09 7.53 12.86
C GLU A 870 -26.03 7.63 14.08
N THR A 871 -26.56 6.49 14.52
CA THR A 871 -27.34 6.30 15.74
C THR A 871 -26.62 6.67 17.04
N GLU A 872 -25.37 6.25 17.26
CA GLU A 872 -24.61 6.60 18.47
C GLU A 872 -24.17 8.05 18.49
N PHE A 873 -23.85 8.61 17.32
CA PHE A 873 -23.55 10.03 17.17
C PHE A 873 -24.74 10.90 17.58
N TRP A 874 -25.94 10.61 17.08
CA TRP A 874 -27.17 11.31 17.51
C TRP A 874 -27.50 11.06 18.97
N ARG A 875 -27.24 9.87 19.52
CA ARG A 875 -27.48 9.57 20.94
C ARG A 875 -26.58 10.38 21.88
N ILE A 876 -25.34 10.64 21.46
CA ILE A 876 -24.36 11.43 22.25
C ILE A 876 -24.68 12.93 22.14
N VAL A 877 -25.02 13.43 20.95
CA VAL A 877 -25.37 14.84 20.71
C VAL A 877 -26.68 15.22 21.42
N MET A 878 -27.66 14.31 21.49
CA MET A 878 -28.96 14.58 22.10
C MET A 878 -28.97 14.53 23.64
N GLY A 879 -27.82 14.28 24.27
CA GLY A 879 -27.72 14.03 25.71
C GLY A 879 -28.35 12.69 26.08
N GLY A 880 -27.63 11.89 26.86
CA GLY A 880 -28.13 10.62 27.38
C GLY A 880 -29.54 10.79 27.95
N SER A 881 -30.47 10.02 27.40
CA SER A 881 -31.88 10.03 27.78
C SER A 881 -32.03 9.74 29.26
N ASP A 882 -32.19 10.79 30.06
CA ASP A 882 -32.75 10.69 31.40
C ASP A 882 -33.91 11.67 31.55
N SER A 883 -35.07 11.19 31.11
CA SER A 883 -36.38 11.28 31.77
C SER A 883 -36.90 12.59 32.39
N ARG A 884 -36.35 13.80 32.13
CA ARG A 884 -36.91 15.07 32.63
C ARG A 884 -36.72 16.30 31.73
N LEU A 885 -37.09 16.25 30.46
CA LEU A 885 -37.37 17.47 29.68
C LEU A 885 -38.52 17.26 28.69
N ASN A 886 -39.76 17.23 29.21
CA ASN A 886 -41.00 17.36 28.43
C ASN A 886 -41.20 18.78 27.87
N GLY A 887 -40.16 19.36 27.25
CA GLY A 887 -40.20 20.71 26.68
C GLY A 887 -39.28 20.97 25.49
N ALA A 888 -38.50 19.98 25.03
CA ALA A 888 -37.49 20.18 23.98
C ALA A 888 -37.94 19.80 22.55
N SER A 889 -39.25 19.63 22.29
CA SER A 889 -39.75 19.42 20.91
C SER A 889 -39.50 20.64 20.02
N THR A 890 -39.50 21.85 20.57
CA THR A 890 -39.29 23.08 19.79
C THR A 890 -37.85 23.29 19.29
N THR A 891 -36.86 22.62 19.86
CA THR A 891 -35.45 22.78 19.44
C THR A 891 -35.11 21.83 18.30
N PHE A 892 -35.63 20.60 18.35
CA PHE A 892 -35.53 19.61 17.27
C PHE A 892 -36.19 20.11 15.98
N ASP A 893 -37.43 20.64 16.09
CA ASP A 893 -38.14 21.17 14.93
C ASP A 893 -37.44 22.40 14.35
N LYS A 894 -36.88 23.28 15.19
CA LYS A 894 -36.09 24.45 14.73
C LYS A 894 -34.75 24.06 14.09
N LEU A 895 -34.10 22.99 14.54
CA LEU A 895 -32.84 22.51 13.96
C LEU A 895 -33.09 21.79 12.63
N LEU A 896 -34.16 20.98 12.57
CA LEU A 896 -34.62 20.32 11.35
C LEU A 896 -35.10 21.34 10.32
N ASP A 897 -35.84 22.38 10.74
CA ASP A 897 -36.26 23.48 9.86
C ASP A 897 -35.06 24.28 9.34
N LYS A 898 -34.04 24.55 10.18
CA LYS A 898 -32.81 25.20 9.71
C LYS A 898 -31.99 24.32 8.75
N LEU A 899 -31.96 23.01 8.97
CA LEU A 899 -31.33 22.04 8.07
C LEU A 899 -32.09 21.94 6.75
N LEU A 900 -33.42 21.96 6.77
CA LEU A 900 -34.28 21.97 5.59
C LEU A 900 -34.24 23.31 4.83
N LEU A 901 -34.00 24.43 5.52
CA LEU A 901 -33.79 25.75 4.91
C LEU A 901 -32.39 25.94 4.30
N ALA A 902 -31.42 25.14 4.72
CA ALA A 902 -30.05 25.14 4.18
C ALA A 902 -29.90 24.22 2.96
N PHE A 903 -30.83 23.27 2.76
CA PHE A 903 -31.05 22.53 1.51
C PHE A 903 -31.83 23.38 0.50
#